data_AF-A0A5N5ZNK7-F1
#
_entry.id   AF-A0A5N5ZNK7-F1
#
_cell.length_a   1.000
_cell.length_b   1.000
_cell.length_c   1.000
_cell.angle_alpha   90.00
_cell.angle_beta   90.00
_cell.angle_gamma   90.00
#
_symmetry.space_group_name_H-M   'P 1'
#
loop_
_entity.id
_entity.type
_entity.pdbx_description
1 polymer ?
#
loop_
_entity_poly.entity_id
_entity_poly.type
_entity_poly.pdbx_seq_one_letter_code
_entity_poly.pdbx_strand_id
1 'polypeptide(L)'
;MMKPDHIRAASSRQVTTSDVTSLAIQRNKWMCQASSAPNLVCGKDDMFPHTLELIRMIGNGEAVDLDAHPILSSGESSRTWRQYSYALGQMGLIQNRRGVLRLTSDGSELLADESPSRLASLMADRIRLFAEVLGLLTREPMTVEEVNAALVESYNLDWKTVNNTRLRMTWLEVLGMVEWLGERKQSATPDGRKLYSTCDIVTPSALVVHESGEVIDIPKAPEEIAALLEQLATNKGAHEARKTYNIWVPSPKEDPNKIENLRTCIAAAADQIEKDALLKFIAERFGLKRSSADSMLPFMRAAGLLQEVRRGVFSATPAAKAWLESGSDIDFIRILHANMKFVGELVRTVKITAPRSDVYREGIKYGLNKEKVRWLTAFMIESGLIVETSWSSVQATATGLSLIETLPLAEPRTPEVTTELESAPELTAQESSEPDEVSLIMESLIRTSVDPSAGNGSPGTAFEGCIEDAFRYMGFRTQRISGPGDTDIFVQWSDSSGSLRTAIVDGKSTSSGRVSHSNVSDVAIDMHKEKRSAEYVAIVAPTFSGNTIKNIAQKKQWALITADELSQVVSSSEALGLRPADVGILFEVPDGLSRLAGLIEARQRELDILTLVISRLKFESETEEAVSARDISLIERGSQLAPNIDELLETFRLFDHFDSDIVRSIEDAPDPRYATYRIGDVRPAAKRLRALAAAIERGL
;
A
#
# COMPACT_ATOMS: atom_id res chain seq x y z
N MET A 1 -19.52 -22.80 -46.00
CA MET A 1 -18.59 -23.90 -45.70
C MET A 1 -17.17 -23.38 -45.86
N MET A 2 -16.26 -23.86 -45.01
CA MET A 2 -14.85 -23.47 -44.80
C MET A 2 -14.61 -22.27 -43.86
N LYS A 3 -14.32 -22.62 -42.60
CA LYS A 3 -13.46 -21.84 -41.70
C LYS A 3 -12.02 -21.87 -42.21
N PRO A 4 -11.20 -20.89 -41.85
CA PRO A 4 -9.80 -21.15 -41.57
C PRO A 4 -9.47 -20.83 -40.10
N ASP A 5 -8.92 -21.84 -39.44
CA ASP A 5 -8.14 -21.74 -38.21
C ASP A 5 -6.89 -20.88 -38.42
N HIS A 6 -6.50 -20.09 -37.40
CA HIS A 6 -5.12 -19.91 -36.92
C HIS A 6 -5.09 -18.81 -35.84
N ILE A 7 -5.44 -19.16 -34.60
CA ILE A 7 -4.96 -18.46 -33.40
C ILE A 7 -4.27 -19.52 -32.55
N ARG A 8 -2.95 -19.67 -32.76
CA ARG A 8 -1.96 -20.24 -31.84
C ARG A 8 -0.60 -20.32 -32.55
N ALA A 9 0.17 -19.25 -32.42
CA ALA A 9 1.64 -19.24 -32.48
C ALA A 9 2.10 -17.80 -32.25
N ALA A 10 2.17 -17.36 -30.99
CA ALA A 10 3.06 -16.26 -30.65
C ALA A 10 4.47 -16.83 -30.73
N SER A 11 5.07 -16.73 -31.92
CA SER A 11 6.45 -17.11 -32.17
C SER A 11 7.35 -16.12 -31.43
N SER A 12 8.20 -16.66 -30.56
CA SER A 12 9.30 -15.98 -29.87
C SER A 12 10.17 -15.23 -30.88
N ARG A 13 9.94 -13.92 -31.02
CA ARG A 13 10.89 -13.02 -31.68
C ARG A 13 11.99 -12.70 -30.68
N GLN A 14 13.23 -13.06 -31.00
CA GLN A 14 14.39 -12.52 -30.30
C GLN A 14 14.35 -10.99 -30.39
N VAL A 15 14.13 -10.34 -29.25
CA VAL A 15 14.19 -8.89 -29.08
C VAL A 15 15.65 -8.49 -29.27
N THR A 16 15.95 -7.66 -30.26
CA THR A 16 17.32 -7.21 -30.52
C THR A 16 17.76 -6.19 -29.48
N THR A 17 19.06 -5.96 -29.29
CA THR A 17 19.57 -4.87 -28.42
C THR A 17 18.98 -3.50 -28.79
N SER A 18 18.67 -3.26 -30.06
CA SER A 18 17.99 -2.04 -30.53
C SER A 18 16.54 -1.91 -30.03
N ASP A 19 15.82 -3.03 -29.88
CA ASP A 19 14.45 -3.06 -29.38
C ASP A 19 14.40 -2.81 -27.87
N VAL A 20 15.39 -3.29 -27.11
CA VAL A 20 15.50 -3.05 -25.65
C VAL A 20 15.78 -1.57 -25.37
N THR A 21 16.72 -0.96 -26.11
CA THR A 21 17.00 0.48 -26.01
C THR A 21 15.78 1.31 -26.40
N SER A 22 15.04 0.90 -27.44
CA SER A 22 13.79 1.55 -27.87
C SER A 22 12.71 1.50 -26.78
N LEU A 23 12.50 0.36 -26.13
CA LEU A 23 11.53 0.22 -25.03
C LEU A 23 11.96 1.01 -23.78
N ALA A 24 13.26 1.09 -23.49
CA ALA A 24 13.78 1.92 -22.39
C ALA A 24 13.56 3.42 -22.65
N ILE A 25 13.77 3.90 -23.87
CA ILE A 25 13.46 5.28 -24.28
C ILE A 25 11.95 5.55 -24.12
N GLN A 26 11.09 4.63 -24.57
CA GLN A 26 9.64 4.75 -24.39
C GLN A 26 9.23 4.76 -22.92
N ARG A 27 9.85 3.93 -22.06
CA ARG A 27 9.61 3.93 -20.60
C ARG A 27 10.03 5.25 -19.96
N ASN A 28 11.19 5.78 -20.32
CA ASN A 28 11.65 7.08 -19.83
C ASN A 28 10.71 8.21 -20.29
N LYS A 29 10.30 8.20 -21.56
CA LYS A 29 9.29 9.14 -22.07
C LYS A 29 8.00 9.05 -21.26
N TRP A 30 7.47 7.85 -21.02
CA TRP A 30 6.29 7.62 -20.21
C TRP A 30 6.42 8.19 -18.79
N MET A 31 7.57 8.01 -18.14
CA MET A 31 7.82 8.52 -16.78
C MET A 31 7.88 10.05 -16.73
N CYS A 32 8.48 10.69 -17.74
CA CYS A 32 8.58 12.14 -17.83
C CYS A 32 7.26 12.84 -18.22
N GLN A 33 6.31 12.10 -18.79
CA GLN A 33 5.02 12.62 -19.18
C GLN A 33 4.04 12.75 -18.00
N ALA A 34 3.28 13.85 -17.98
CA ALA A 34 2.16 14.06 -17.08
C ALA A 34 1.03 13.05 -17.33
N SER A 35 0.51 12.45 -16.26
CA SER A 35 -0.55 11.43 -16.34
C SER A 35 -1.93 11.99 -16.67
N SER A 36 -2.19 13.25 -16.34
CA SER A 36 -3.46 13.94 -16.59
C SER A 36 -3.30 14.95 -17.72
N ALA A 37 -4.29 15.04 -18.60
CA ALA A 37 -4.40 16.15 -19.52
C ALA A 37 -4.82 17.43 -18.75
N PRO A 38 -4.31 18.60 -19.12
CA PRO A 38 -4.56 19.84 -18.42
C PRO A 38 -6.02 20.26 -18.53
N ASN A 39 -6.59 20.78 -17.45
CA ASN A 39 -7.96 21.31 -17.43
C ASN A 39 -7.96 22.75 -16.91
N LEU A 40 -8.24 23.70 -17.81
CA LEU A 40 -8.30 25.13 -17.49
C LEU A 40 -9.62 25.56 -16.83
N VAL A 41 -10.65 24.68 -16.81
CA VAL A 41 -12.01 24.97 -16.34
C VAL A 41 -12.57 26.21 -17.04
N CYS A 42 -12.61 26.11 -18.36
CA CYS A 42 -13.25 27.05 -19.27
C CYS A 42 -14.06 26.27 -20.31
N GLY A 43 -14.86 26.99 -21.11
CA GLY A 43 -15.57 26.38 -22.23
C GLY A 43 -14.59 25.80 -23.26
N LYS A 44 -15.04 24.81 -24.03
CA LYS A 44 -14.22 24.15 -25.06
C LYS A 44 -13.58 25.16 -26.02
N ASP A 45 -14.38 26.11 -26.49
CA ASP A 45 -13.96 27.10 -27.48
C ASP A 45 -12.96 28.13 -26.91
N ASP A 46 -12.90 28.25 -25.57
CA ASP A 46 -11.99 29.15 -24.87
C ASP A 46 -10.65 28.47 -24.54
N MET A 47 -10.55 27.14 -24.56
CA MET A 47 -9.37 26.42 -24.05
C MET A 47 -8.04 26.90 -24.67
N PHE A 48 -7.99 27.07 -25.99
CA PHE A 48 -6.78 27.55 -26.66
C PHE A 48 -6.55 29.06 -26.49
N PRO A 49 -7.51 29.96 -26.78
CA PRO A 49 -7.36 31.39 -26.51
C PRO A 49 -6.98 31.71 -25.06
N HIS A 50 -7.59 31.02 -24.10
CA HIS A 50 -7.35 31.19 -22.66
C HIS A 50 -5.95 30.73 -22.26
N THR A 51 -5.41 29.69 -22.91
CA THR A 51 -4.01 29.29 -22.73
C THR A 51 -3.06 30.41 -23.19
N LEU A 52 -3.30 30.97 -24.38
CA LEU A 52 -2.47 32.05 -24.93
C LEU A 52 -2.53 33.32 -24.09
N GLU A 53 -3.72 33.70 -23.61
CA GLU A 53 -3.90 34.85 -22.73
C GLU A 53 -3.12 34.70 -21.43
N LEU A 54 -3.24 33.54 -20.75
CA LEU A 54 -2.53 33.27 -19.50
C LEU A 54 -1.00 33.30 -19.68
N ILE A 55 -0.46 32.66 -20.73
CA ILE A 55 0.99 32.68 -20.95
C ILE A 55 1.49 34.07 -21.34
N ARG A 56 0.68 34.88 -22.05
CA ARG A 56 1.04 36.27 -22.39
C ARG A 56 1.16 37.13 -21.13
N MET A 57 0.20 37.04 -20.21
CA MET A 57 0.25 37.71 -18.91
C MET A 57 1.47 37.27 -18.08
N ILE A 58 1.79 35.96 -18.07
CA ILE A 58 2.99 35.44 -17.40
C ILE A 58 4.27 35.98 -18.05
N GLY A 59 4.31 36.06 -19.39
CA GLY A 59 5.40 36.66 -20.16
C GLY A 59 5.62 38.14 -19.84
N ASN A 60 4.53 38.88 -19.61
CA ASN A 60 4.55 40.28 -19.16
C ASN A 60 4.96 40.45 -17.69
N GLY A 61 5.09 39.35 -16.94
CA GLY A 61 5.52 39.35 -15.55
C GLY A 61 4.42 39.65 -14.54
N GLU A 62 3.14 39.45 -14.91
CA GLU A 62 1.98 39.74 -14.06
C GLU A 62 1.76 38.67 -12.96
N ALA A 63 2.31 37.47 -13.13
CA ALA A 63 2.15 36.33 -12.22
C ALA A 63 3.21 36.26 -11.11
N VAL A 64 3.30 37.31 -10.29
CA VAL A 64 4.26 37.43 -9.16
C VAL A 64 3.70 36.99 -7.81
N ASP A 65 2.38 37.02 -7.65
CA ASP A 65 1.66 36.51 -6.50
C ASP A 65 0.83 35.30 -6.93
N LEU A 66 1.15 34.12 -6.41
CA LEU A 66 0.49 32.87 -6.82
C LEU A 66 -0.96 32.77 -6.33
N ASP A 67 -1.32 33.51 -5.27
CA ASP A 67 -2.63 33.44 -4.67
C ASP A 67 -3.58 34.52 -5.23
N ALA A 68 -3.06 35.41 -6.08
CA ALA A 68 -3.85 36.37 -6.85
C ALA A 68 -4.61 35.71 -8.02
N HIS A 69 -5.74 36.31 -8.39
CA HIS A 69 -6.56 35.92 -9.53
C HIS A 69 -6.18 36.76 -10.76
N PRO A 70 -5.85 36.15 -11.92
CA PRO A 70 -5.61 36.89 -13.14
C PRO A 70 -6.87 37.61 -13.61
N ILE A 71 -6.70 38.83 -14.11
CA ILE A 71 -7.76 39.60 -14.79
C ILE A 71 -7.65 39.25 -16.28
N LEU A 72 -8.58 38.42 -16.75
CA LEU A 72 -8.67 37.97 -18.12
C LEU A 72 -9.61 38.88 -18.92
N SER A 73 -9.60 38.74 -20.23
CA SER A 73 -10.50 39.41 -21.17
C SER A 73 -11.99 39.16 -20.86
N SER A 74 -12.31 38.02 -20.23
CA SER A 74 -13.65 37.65 -19.76
C SER A 74 -13.99 38.15 -18.36
N GLY A 75 -13.07 38.83 -17.68
CA GLY A 75 -13.21 39.33 -16.30
C GLY A 75 -12.20 38.71 -15.33
N GLU A 76 -12.38 38.94 -14.03
CA GLU A 76 -11.55 38.32 -13.00
C GLU A 76 -11.77 36.80 -12.97
N SER A 77 -10.68 36.05 -13.07
CA SER A 77 -10.71 34.59 -13.04
C SER A 77 -11.18 34.07 -11.67
N SER A 78 -11.95 32.98 -11.67
CA SER A 78 -12.29 32.23 -10.45
C SER A 78 -11.14 31.37 -9.91
N ARG A 79 -10.04 31.27 -10.66
CA ARG A 79 -8.84 30.50 -10.32
C ARG A 79 -7.63 31.40 -10.08
N THR A 80 -6.79 31.03 -9.12
CA THR A 80 -5.53 31.72 -8.84
C THR A 80 -4.43 31.33 -9.82
N TRP A 81 -3.36 32.13 -9.88
CA TRP A 81 -2.14 31.78 -10.61
C TRP A 81 -1.56 30.42 -10.21
N ARG A 82 -1.63 30.07 -8.92
CA ARG A 82 -1.24 28.75 -8.39
C ARG A 82 -2.02 27.63 -9.07
N GLN A 83 -3.34 27.79 -9.17
CA GLN A 83 -4.21 26.78 -9.75
C GLN A 83 -3.98 26.62 -11.27
N TYR A 84 -3.78 27.72 -11.99
CA TYR A 84 -3.41 27.66 -13.41
C TYR A 84 -2.01 27.07 -13.64
N SER A 85 -1.11 27.20 -12.66
CA SER A 85 0.26 26.73 -12.81
C SER A 85 0.35 25.21 -13.02
N TYR A 86 -0.58 24.44 -12.45
CA TYR A 86 -0.64 22.99 -12.65
C TYR A 86 -0.93 22.64 -14.11
N ALA A 87 -1.92 23.30 -14.74
CA ALA A 87 -2.30 23.02 -16.12
C ALA A 87 -1.23 23.50 -17.12
N LEU A 88 -0.75 24.73 -16.97
CA LEU A 88 0.24 25.33 -17.87
C LEU A 88 1.64 24.67 -17.70
N GLY A 89 1.97 24.23 -16.49
CA GLY A 89 3.19 23.48 -16.20
C GLY A 89 3.20 22.10 -16.85
N GLN A 90 2.06 21.38 -16.87
CA GLN A 90 1.92 20.09 -17.57
C GLN A 90 2.15 20.20 -19.08
N MET A 91 1.76 21.33 -19.68
CA MET A 91 2.04 21.62 -21.09
C MET A 91 3.51 22.02 -21.33
N GLY A 92 4.28 22.24 -20.27
CA GLY A 92 5.68 22.68 -20.32
C GLY A 92 5.85 24.16 -20.66
N LEU A 93 4.81 24.98 -20.54
CA LEU A 93 4.83 26.38 -20.98
C LEU A 93 5.42 27.32 -19.93
N ILE A 94 5.39 26.93 -18.66
CA ILE A 94 5.79 27.78 -17.54
C ILE A 94 6.59 27.02 -16.49
N GLN A 95 7.35 27.77 -15.69
CA GLN A 95 8.11 27.30 -14.54
C GLN A 95 7.89 28.26 -13.36
N ASN A 96 7.88 27.71 -12.13
CA ASN A 96 7.85 28.51 -10.90
C ASN A 96 9.28 28.73 -10.40
N ARG A 97 9.68 30.00 -10.26
CA ARG A 97 10.96 30.39 -9.66
C ARG A 97 10.69 31.26 -8.43
N ARG A 98 10.85 30.66 -7.25
CA ARG A 98 10.73 31.35 -5.94
C ARG A 98 9.37 32.07 -5.76
N GLY A 99 8.28 31.45 -6.18
CA GLY A 99 6.93 32.03 -6.02
C GLY A 99 6.48 32.90 -7.19
N VAL A 100 7.26 33.02 -8.26
CA VAL A 100 6.91 33.79 -9.47
C VAL A 100 6.82 32.83 -10.67
N LEU A 101 5.73 32.91 -11.44
CA LEU A 101 5.62 32.16 -12.69
C LEU A 101 6.38 32.87 -13.81
N ARG A 102 7.13 32.10 -14.58
CA ARG A 102 7.88 32.55 -15.76
C ARG A 102 7.65 31.59 -16.91
N LEU A 103 7.74 32.09 -18.13
CA LEU A 103 7.74 31.24 -19.31
C LEU A 103 8.98 30.33 -19.33
N THR A 104 8.80 29.13 -19.86
CA THR A 104 9.90 28.28 -20.34
C THR A 104 10.34 28.74 -21.74
N SER A 105 11.36 28.10 -22.31
CA SER A 105 11.69 28.27 -23.74
C SER A 105 10.49 27.93 -24.61
N ASP A 106 9.84 26.81 -24.36
CA ASP A 106 8.65 26.37 -25.11
C ASP A 106 7.47 27.34 -24.98
N GLY A 107 7.22 27.88 -23.78
CA GLY A 107 6.18 28.90 -23.58
C GLY A 107 6.48 30.20 -24.32
N SER A 108 7.75 30.58 -24.39
CA SER A 108 8.18 31.76 -25.15
C SER A 108 8.06 31.53 -26.66
N GLU A 109 8.41 30.34 -27.14
CA GLU A 109 8.27 29.94 -28.53
C GLU A 109 6.80 29.82 -28.96
N LEU A 110 5.91 29.31 -28.10
CA LEU A 110 4.47 29.28 -28.38
C LEU A 110 3.87 30.69 -28.50
N LEU A 111 4.40 31.69 -27.80
CA LEU A 111 3.99 33.08 -28.00
C LEU A 111 4.53 33.70 -29.30
N ALA A 112 5.64 33.17 -29.83
CA ALA A 112 6.18 33.59 -31.12
C ALA A 112 5.45 32.93 -32.29
N ASP A 113 4.99 31.69 -32.11
CA ASP A 113 4.17 30.91 -33.04
C ASP A 113 2.90 30.42 -32.32
N GLU A 114 1.87 31.28 -32.30
CA GLU A 114 0.57 31.03 -31.65
C GLU A 114 -0.29 30.00 -32.43
N SER A 115 0.32 29.01 -33.06
CA SER A 115 -0.39 27.98 -33.82
C SER A 115 -0.91 26.85 -32.93
N PRO A 116 -2.14 26.34 -33.17
CA PRO A 116 -2.67 25.17 -32.46
C PRO A 116 -1.78 23.93 -32.61
N SER A 117 -1.14 23.76 -33.77
CA SER A 117 -0.19 22.68 -34.05
C SER A 117 1.04 22.70 -33.12
N ARG A 118 1.54 23.89 -32.75
CA ARG A 118 2.68 24.01 -31.83
C ARG A 118 2.30 23.51 -30.45
N LEU A 119 1.16 23.97 -29.91
CA LEU A 119 0.69 23.49 -28.62
C LEU A 119 0.38 21.98 -28.65
N ALA A 120 -0.20 21.48 -29.73
CA ALA A 120 -0.49 20.04 -29.89
C ALA A 120 0.79 19.19 -29.83
N SER A 121 1.88 19.64 -30.45
CA SER A 121 3.19 18.97 -30.36
C SER A 121 3.75 18.97 -28.93
N LEU A 122 3.70 20.11 -28.24
CA LEU A 122 4.15 20.21 -26.84
C LEU A 122 3.34 19.29 -25.91
N MET A 123 2.04 19.20 -26.14
CA MET A 123 1.14 18.32 -25.40
C MET A 123 1.38 16.84 -25.71
N ALA A 124 1.60 16.49 -26.97
CA ALA A 124 1.91 15.13 -27.40
C ALA A 124 3.18 14.58 -26.75
N ASP A 125 4.21 15.41 -26.58
CA ASP A 125 5.45 14.99 -25.95
C ASP A 125 5.37 14.91 -24.42
N ARG A 126 4.52 15.74 -23.78
CA ARG A 126 4.52 15.89 -22.32
C ARG A 126 3.33 15.26 -21.61
N ILE A 127 2.30 14.79 -22.31
CA ILE A 127 1.10 14.22 -21.69
C ILE A 127 0.93 12.78 -22.13
N ARG A 128 0.85 11.88 -21.15
CA ARG A 128 0.65 10.45 -21.40
C ARG A 128 -0.62 10.24 -22.20
N LEU A 129 -0.55 9.33 -23.17
CA LEU A 129 -1.69 8.90 -23.97
C LEU A 129 -2.29 10.02 -24.83
N PHE A 130 -1.60 11.14 -25.04
CA PHE A 130 -2.10 12.20 -25.92
C PHE A 130 -1.86 11.86 -27.40
N ALA A 131 -0.62 11.49 -27.73
CA ALA A 131 -0.25 11.03 -29.07
C ALA A 131 -0.84 9.64 -29.37
N GLU A 132 -0.98 8.78 -28.35
CA GLU A 132 -1.55 7.44 -28.48
C GLU A 132 -3.05 7.49 -28.82
N VAL A 133 -3.82 8.41 -28.21
CA VAL A 133 -5.22 8.69 -28.60
C VAL A 133 -5.31 9.10 -30.06
N LEU A 134 -4.44 10.03 -30.49
CA LEU A 134 -4.39 10.48 -31.88
C LEU A 134 -4.03 9.33 -32.84
N GLY A 135 -3.18 8.41 -32.39
CA GLY A 135 -2.84 7.18 -33.13
C GLY A 135 -4.02 6.25 -33.36
N LEU A 136 -4.89 6.07 -32.36
CA LEU A 136 -6.13 5.31 -32.51
C LEU A 136 -7.05 5.96 -33.54
N LEU A 137 -7.26 7.28 -33.44
CA LEU A 137 -8.14 8.05 -34.33
C LEU A 137 -7.59 8.22 -35.76
N THR A 138 -6.29 7.97 -35.94
CA THR A 138 -5.65 7.88 -37.26
C THR A 138 -6.00 6.58 -37.98
N ARG A 139 -6.20 5.49 -37.23
CA ARG A 139 -6.50 4.16 -37.80
C ARG A 139 -7.94 4.07 -38.26
N GLU A 140 -8.89 4.50 -37.42
CA GLU A 140 -10.30 4.50 -37.74
C GLU A 140 -11.07 5.56 -36.92
N PRO A 141 -12.27 5.98 -37.38
CA PRO A 141 -13.12 6.88 -36.60
C PRO A 141 -13.69 6.18 -35.36
N MET A 142 -13.50 6.76 -34.18
CA MET A 142 -13.92 6.16 -32.90
C MET A 142 -14.67 7.18 -32.02
N THR A 143 -15.58 6.67 -31.20
CA THR A 143 -16.22 7.39 -30.09
C THR A 143 -15.27 7.52 -28.91
N VAL A 144 -15.55 8.43 -27.98
CA VAL A 144 -14.78 8.59 -26.73
C VAL A 144 -14.78 7.30 -25.91
N GLU A 145 -15.90 6.59 -25.89
CA GLU A 145 -16.08 5.32 -25.18
C GLU A 145 -15.22 4.20 -25.80
N GLU A 146 -15.18 4.09 -27.13
CA GLU A 146 -14.36 3.10 -27.84
C GLU A 146 -12.85 3.38 -27.64
N VAL A 147 -12.42 4.65 -27.75
CA VAL A 147 -11.02 5.03 -27.47
C VAL A 147 -10.65 4.69 -26.03
N ASN A 148 -11.54 4.99 -25.08
CA ASN A 148 -11.29 4.69 -23.66
C ASN A 148 -11.13 3.19 -23.42
N ALA A 149 -12.00 2.37 -24.00
CA ALA A 149 -11.91 0.91 -23.88
C ALA A 149 -10.59 0.39 -24.45
N ALA A 150 -10.19 0.84 -25.64
CA ALA A 150 -8.93 0.44 -26.27
C ALA A 150 -7.71 0.82 -25.40
N LEU A 151 -7.70 2.02 -24.80
CA LEU A 151 -6.61 2.44 -23.92
C LEU A 151 -6.57 1.66 -22.60
N VAL A 152 -7.73 1.46 -21.95
CA VAL A 152 -7.83 0.72 -20.69
C VAL A 152 -7.32 -0.71 -20.87
N GLU A 153 -7.73 -1.37 -21.95
CA GLU A 153 -7.28 -2.72 -22.28
C GLU A 153 -5.79 -2.76 -22.62
N SER A 154 -5.32 -1.91 -23.54
CA SER A 154 -3.94 -2.00 -24.04
C SER A 154 -2.88 -1.47 -23.09
N TYR A 155 -3.17 -0.49 -22.24
CA TYR A 155 -2.22 0.11 -21.29
C TYR A 155 -2.49 -0.32 -19.83
N ASN A 156 -3.42 -1.25 -19.59
CA ASN A 156 -3.80 -1.74 -18.26
C ASN A 156 -4.15 -0.62 -17.26
N LEU A 157 -5.02 0.32 -17.69
CA LEU A 157 -5.37 1.52 -16.91
C LEU A 157 -6.54 1.26 -15.96
N ASP A 158 -6.54 1.89 -14.79
CA ASP A 158 -7.60 1.77 -13.77
C ASP A 158 -8.75 2.81 -13.92
N TRP A 159 -8.86 3.43 -15.10
CA TRP A 159 -9.82 4.52 -15.36
C TRP A 159 -11.27 4.04 -15.30
N LYS A 160 -11.97 4.43 -14.23
CA LYS A 160 -13.41 4.10 -14.01
C LYS A 160 -14.39 4.92 -14.83
N THR A 161 -13.93 6.02 -15.44
CA THR A 161 -14.77 6.92 -16.25
C THR A 161 -14.02 7.36 -17.51
N VAL A 162 -14.76 7.74 -18.54
CA VAL A 162 -14.19 8.19 -19.82
C VAL A 162 -13.63 9.62 -19.78
N ASN A 163 -13.67 10.31 -18.63
CA ASN A 163 -13.31 11.73 -18.52
C ASN A 163 -11.86 12.01 -18.93
N ASN A 164 -10.92 11.12 -18.57
CA ASN A 164 -9.51 11.25 -18.95
C ASN A 164 -9.30 11.17 -20.47
N THR A 165 -10.02 10.26 -21.13
CA THR A 165 -10.02 10.12 -22.58
C THR A 165 -10.73 11.30 -23.24
N ARG A 166 -11.88 11.70 -22.71
CA ARG A 166 -12.67 12.84 -23.21
C ARG A 166 -11.86 14.12 -23.24
N LEU A 167 -11.13 14.43 -22.16
CA LEU A 167 -10.35 15.66 -22.09
C LEU A 167 -9.20 15.69 -23.12
N ARG A 168 -8.55 14.55 -23.37
CA ARG A 168 -7.52 14.43 -24.42
C ARG A 168 -8.12 14.63 -25.81
N MET A 169 -9.23 13.97 -26.10
CA MET A 169 -9.94 14.14 -27.37
C MET A 169 -10.48 15.56 -27.56
N THR A 170 -10.94 16.21 -26.49
CA THR A 170 -11.38 17.62 -26.52
C THR A 170 -10.22 18.55 -26.87
N TRP A 171 -9.05 18.35 -26.27
CA TRP A 171 -7.85 19.11 -26.64
C TRP A 171 -7.43 18.87 -28.10
N LEU A 172 -7.43 17.62 -28.55
CA LEU A 172 -7.12 17.31 -29.96
C LEU A 172 -8.11 17.97 -30.92
N GLU A 173 -9.40 18.04 -30.55
CA GLU A 173 -10.44 18.72 -31.33
C GLU A 173 -10.21 20.24 -31.37
N VAL A 174 -10.02 20.86 -30.19
CA VAL A 174 -9.75 22.30 -30.06
C VAL A 174 -8.50 22.71 -30.84
N LEU A 175 -7.50 21.84 -30.89
CA LEU A 175 -6.25 22.10 -31.60
C LEU A 175 -6.31 21.73 -33.09
N GLY A 176 -7.46 21.29 -33.61
CA GLY A 176 -7.67 20.95 -35.02
C GLY A 176 -7.00 19.64 -35.47
N MET A 177 -6.57 18.79 -34.53
CA MET A 177 -5.92 17.51 -34.83
C MET A 177 -6.93 16.40 -35.14
N VAL A 178 -8.19 16.56 -34.73
CA VAL A 178 -9.28 15.62 -35.01
C VAL A 178 -10.55 16.35 -35.44
N GLU A 179 -11.40 15.66 -36.20
CA GLU A 179 -12.68 16.17 -36.72
C GLU A 179 -13.81 15.16 -36.49
N TRP A 180 -15.05 15.63 -36.46
CA TRP A 180 -16.24 14.79 -36.30
C TRP A 180 -16.72 14.22 -37.65
N LEU A 181 -16.98 12.92 -37.71
CA LEU A 181 -17.42 12.23 -38.94
C LEU A 181 -18.87 11.66 -38.86
N GLY A 182 -19.62 12.00 -37.81
CA GLY A 182 -20.98 11.49 -37.56
C GLY A 182 -21.04 10.45 -36.44
N GLU A 183 -22.25 10.10 -35.95
CA GLU A 183 -22.46 9.08 -34.90
C GLU A 183 -21.61 9.25 -33.62
N ARG A 184 -21.24 10.49 -33.28
CA ARG A 184 -20.32 10.80 -32.17
C ARG A 184 -18.92 10.17 -32.33
N LYS A 185 -18.46 9.95 -33.56
CA LYS A 185 -17.12 9.49 -33.87
C LYS A 185 -16.23 10.64 -34.33
N GLN A 186 -14.98 10.62 -33.88
CA GLN A 186 -13.93 11.53 -34.32
C GLN A 186 -12.87 10.76 -35.13
N SER A 187 -12.17 11.43 -36.03
CA SER A 187 -11.00 10.89 -36.73
C SER A 187 -9.90 11.95 -36.89
N ALA A 188 -8.66 11.53 -37.08
CA ALA A 188 -7.53 12.43 -37.28
C ALA A 188 -7.64 13.22 -38.60
N THR A 189 -7.51 14.55 -38.51
CA THR A 189 -7.39 15.48 -39.65
C THR A 189 -6.05 15.27 -40.36
N PRO A 190 -5.82 15.88 -41.55
CA PRO A 190 -4.50 15.88 -42.18
C PRO A 190 -3.37 16.38 -41.25
N ASP A 191 -3.64 17.42 -40.45
CA ASP A 191 -2.68 17.96 -39.48
C ASP A 191 -2.46 17.00 -38.29
N GLY A 192 -3.52 16.35 -37.80
CA GLY A 192 -3.40 15.31 -36.79
C GLY A 192 -2.55 14.12 -37.26
N ARG A 193 -2.73 13.68 -38.50
CA ARG A 193 -1.92 12.60 -39.10
C ARG A 193 -0.46 13.02 -39.25
N LYS A 194 -0.21 14.27 -39.64
CA LYS A 194 1.14 14.86 -39.72
C LYS A 194 1.79 14.89 -38.34
N LEU A 195 1.10 15.39 -37.32
CA LEU A 195 1.60 15.40 -35.94
C LEU A 195 1.94 13.98 -35.46
N TYR A 196 1.02 13.03 -35.60
CA TYR A 196 1.24 11.65 -35.18
C TYR A 196 2.47 11.01 -35.85
N SER A 197 2.73 11.32 -37.11
CA SER A 197 3.91 10.80 -37.84
C SER A 197 5.26 11.28 -37.28
N THR A 198 5.26 12.35 -36.48
CA THR A 198 6.47 12.94 -35.89
C THR A 198 6.64 12.64 -34.40
N CYS A 199 5.62 12.08 -33.74
CA CYS A 199 5.66 11.81 -32.31
C CYS A 199 6.33 10.47 -32.00
N ASP A 200 7.20 10.42 -30.97
CA ASP A 200 7.55 9.12 -30.39
C ASP A 200 6.38 8.62 -29.55
N ILE A 201 5.91 7.42 -29.89
CA ILE A 201 4.76 6.77 -29.24
C ILE A 201 5.25 5.80 -28.19
N VAL A 202 4.65 5.85 -27.00
CA VAL A 202 4.86 4.83 -25.98
C VAL A 202 3.91 3.67 -26.27
N THR A 203 4.47 2.51 -26.62
CA THR A 203 3.67 1.31 -26.89
C THR A 203 3.33 0.56 -25.60
N PRO A 204 2.24 -0.23 -25.58
CA PRO A 204 1.94 -1.15 -24.47
C PRO A 204 3.13 -2.00 -24.04
N SER A 205 3.93 -2.48 -25.00
CA SER A 205 5.12 -3.30 -24.75
C SER A 205 6.17 -2.60 -23.90
N ALA A 206 6.22 -1.26 -23.91
CA ALA A 206 7.07 -0.50 -23.00
C ALA A 206 6.58 -0.60 -21.54
N LEU A 207 5.30 -0.90 -21.32
CA LEU A 207 4.70 -1.03 -19.99
C LEU A 207 4.53 -2.49 -19.55
N VAL A 208 4.72 -3.45 -20.46
CA VAL A 208 4.72 -4.88 -20.12
C VAL A 208 5.92 -5.18 -19.23
N VAL A 209 5.61 -5.61 -18.01
CA VAL A 209 6.55 -6.29 -17.13
C VAL A 209 6.79 -7.68 -17.74
N HIS A 210 7.95 -7.92 -18.33
CA HIS A 210 8.30 -9.25 -18.82
C HIS A 210 8.26 -10.23 -17.64
N GLU A 211 7.52 -11.33 -17.78
CA GLU A 211 7.55 -12.44 -16.84
C GLU A 211 8.98 -12.94 -16.69
N SER A 212 9.32 -13.33 -15.46
CA SER A 212 10.65 -13.70 -14.97
C SER A 212 11.21 -15.02 -15.56
N GLY A 213 11.34 -15.10 -16.89
CA GLY A 213 11.82 -16.29 -17.60
C GLY A 213 12.59 -16.06 -18.91
N GLU A 214 12.67 -14.84 -19.46
CA GLU A 214 13.56 -14.55 -20.59
C GLU A 214 14.99 -14.31 -20.10
N VAL A 215 15.92 -15.18 -20.50
CA VAL A 215 17.35 -15.02 -20.26
C VAL A 215 17.85 -13.90 -21.17
N ILE A 216 18.15 -12.73 -20.59
CA ILE A 216 18.75 -11.60 -21.29
C ILE A 216 20.28 -11.75 -21.22
N ASP A 217 20.94 -11.76 -22.37
CA ASP A 217 22.40 -11.75 -22.43
C ASP A 217 22.91 -10.34 -22.04
N ILE A 218 23.64 -10.25 -20.93
CA ILE A 218 24.23 -9.01 -20.44
C ILE A 218 25.70 -8.94 -20.85
N PRO A 219 26.22 -7.74 -21.21
CA PRO A 219 27.64 -7.59 -21.57
C PRO A 219 28.56 -8.12 -20.47
N LYS A 220 29.60 -8.87 -20.86
CA LYS A 220 30.63 -9.35 -19.93
C LYS A 220 31.30 -8.15 -19.26
N ALA A 221 31.66 -8.30 -17.98
CA ALA A 221 32.38 -7.28 -17.24
C ALA A 221 33.77 -7.06 -17.88
N PRO A 222 34.22 -5.80 -18.05
CA PRO A 222 35.62 -5.47 -18.37
C PRO A 222 36.59 -6.11 -17.37
N GLU A 223 37.85 -6.34 -17.78
CA GLU A 223 38.85 -7.10 -17.01
C GLU A 223 39.04 -6.54 -15.59
N GLU A 224 39.16 -5.22 -15.46
CA GLU A 224 39.35 -4.54 -14.17
C GLU A 224 38.16 -4.71 -13.23
N ILE A 225 36.94 -4.77 -13.79
CA ILE A 225 35.70 -4.95 -13.02
C ILE A 225 35.51 -6.43 -12.66
N ALA A 226 35.83 -7.34 -13.59
CA ALA A 226 35.81 -8.78 -13.36
C ALA A 226 36.76 -9.16 -12.22
N ALA A 227 37.97 -8.57 -12.17
CA ALA A 227 38.92 -8.77 -11.08
C ALA A 227 38.36 -8.35 -9.70
N LEU A 228 37.60 -7.25 -9.63
CA LEU A 228 36.93 -6.83 -8.38
C LEU A 228 35.88 -7.85 -7.92
N LEU A 229 35.08 -8.36 -8.86
CA LEU A 229 34.05 -9.36 -8.56
C LEU A 229 34.67 -10.70 -8.17
N GLU A 230 35.75 -11.13 -8.83
CA GLU A 230 36.49 -12.34 -8.47
C GLU A 230 37.13 -12.21 -7.07
N GLN A 231 37.71 -11.07 -6.75
CA GLN A 231 38.22 -10.79 -5.41
C GLN A 231 37.11 -10.85 -4.35
N LEU A 232 35.92 -10.32 -4.66
CA LEU A 232 34.76 -10.41 -3.76
C LEU A 232 34.30 -11.86 -3.56
N ALA A 233 34.30 -12.68 -4.62
CA ALA A 233 33.86 -14.07 -4.59
C ALA A 233 34.84 -15.01 -3.86
N THR A 234 36.14 -14.77 -3.98
CA THR A 234 37.19 -15.71 -3.53
C THR A 234 37.75 -15.38 -2.14
N ASN A 235 37.70 -14.12 -1.70
CA ASN A 235 38.31 -13.71 -0.45
C ASN A 235 37.33 -13.75 0.74
N LYS A 236 37.63 -14.62 1.72
CA LYS A 236 36.90 -14.70 3.00
C LYS A 236 37.02 -13.37 3.74
N GLY A 237 35.90 -12.69 4.01
CA GLY A 237 35.88 -11.37 4.64
C GLY A 237 35.56 -10.21 3.68
N ALA A 238 35.60 -10.43 2.37
CA ALA A 238 35.42 -9.35 1.39
C ALA A 238 33.98 -8.78 1.41
N HIS A 239 32.96 -9.63 1.59
CA HIS A 239 31.58 -9.18 1.73
C HIS A 239 31.38 -8.31 2.98
N GLU A 240 32.06 -8.62 4.09
CA GLU A 240 32.03 -7.80 5.30
C GLU A 240 32.69 -6.43 5.12
N ALA A 241 33.79 -6.39 4.36
CA ALA A 241 34.61 -5.21 4.13
C ALA A 241 33.93 -4.15 3.26
N ARG A 242 32.90 -4.52 2.50
CA ARG A 242 32.05 -3.60 1.72
C ARG A 242 31.46 -2.50 2.59
N LYS A 243 31.39 -1.30 2.05
CA LYS A 243 31.05 -0.07 2.79
C LYS A 243 29.54 0.15 2.87
N THR A 244 29.13 0.86 3.92
CA THR A 244 27.77 1.40 4.11
C THR A 244 27.81 2.93 4.15
N TYR A 245 28.75 3.53 3.42
CA TYR A 245 28.97 4.98 3.42
C TYR A 245 27.71 5.74 2.94
N ASN A 246 27.54 7.00 3.34
CA ASN A 246 26.43 7.83 2.86
C ASN A 246 26.52 8.00 1.34
N ILE A 247 25.38 7.92 0.67
CA ILE A 247 25.31 8.03 -0.79
C ILE A 247 24.71 9.38 -1.11
N TRP A 248 25.40 10.16 -1.95
CA TRP A 248 24.90 11.43 -2.43
C TRP A 248 25.57 11.78 -3.76
N VAL A 249 24.77 12.18 -4.74
CA VAL A 249 25.21 12.62 -6.06
C VAL A 249 24.37 13.83 -6.49
N PRO A 250 24.96 14.86 -7.11
CA PRO A 250 24.19 15.98 -7.61
C PRO A 250 23.17 15.54 -8.65
N SER A 251 21.94 16.05 -8.51
CA SER A 251 20.82 15.77 -9.41
C SER A 251 19.86 16.97 -9.44
N PRO A 252 20.30 18.11 -10.04
CA PRO A 252 19.42 19.27 -10.20
C PRO A 252 18.21 18.91 -11.07
N LYS A 253 17.12 19.67 -10.98
CA LYS A 253 15.87 19.35 -11.69
C LYS A 253 16.06 19.32 -13.21
N GLU A 254 16.98 20.14 -13.69
CA GLU A 254 17.35 20.27 -15.10
C GLU A 254 18.24 19.11 -15.59
N ASP A 255 18.86 18.35 -14.67
CA ASP A 255 19.78 17.24 -14.97
C ASP A 255 19.63 16.11 -13.91
N PRO A 256 18.51 15.35 -13.95
CA PRO A 256 18.09 14.51 -12.83
C PRO A 256 18.80 13.14 -12.75
N ASN A 257 19.50 12.72 -13.82
CA ASN A 257 20.13 11.40 -13.93
C ASN A 257 21.40 11.34 -13.06
N LYS A 258 21.36 10.57 -11.99
CA LYS A 258 22.44 10.53 -11.00
C LYS A 258 23.63 9.73 -11.53
N ILE A 259 23.41 8.66 -12.29
CA ILE A 259 24.50 7.86 -12.85
C ILE A 259 25.33 8.69 -13.85
N GLU A 260 24.67 9.43 -14.75
CA GLU A 260 25.35 10.32 -15.71
C GLU A 260 26.08 11.47 -15.02
N ASN A 261 25.45 12.07 -14.01
CA ASN A 261 26.10 13.13 -13.22
C ASN A 261 27.34 12.63 -12.49
N LEU A 262 27.28 11.41 -11.94
CA LEU A 262 28.43 10.75 -11.32
C LEU A 262 29.50 10.41 -12.36
N ARG A 263 29.12 9.90 -13.54
CA ARG A 263 30.02 9.64 -14.67
C ARG A 263 30.79 10.90 -15.06
N THR A 264 30.11 12.04 -15.18
CA THR A 264 30.73 13.35 -15.45
C THR A 264 31.74 13.75 -14.37
N CYS A 265 31.41 13.53 -13.09
CA CYS A 265 32.34 13.82 -11.99
C CYS A 265 33.60 12.95 -12.04
N ILE A 266 33.45 11.66 -12.33
CA ILE A 266 34.56 10.70 -12.40
C ILE A 266 35.40 10.94 -13.65
N ALA A 267 34.80 11.32 -14.78
CA ALA A 267 35.51 11.67 -16.01
C ALA A 267 36.46 12.86 -15.82
N ALA A 268 36.07 13.86 -15.01
CA ALA A 268 36.96 14.98 -14.67
C ALA A 268 38.20 14.56 -13.86
N ALA A 269 38.15 13.38 -13.23
CA ALA A 269 39.25 12.76 -12.54
C ALA A 269 39.81 11.53 -13.29
N ALA A 270 39.54 11.37 -14.60
CA ALA A 270 40.10 10.26 -15.37
C ALA A 270 41.64 10.25 -15.27
N ASP A 271 42.25 11.43 -15.29
CA ASP A 271 43.65 11.67 -14.95
C ASP A 271 43.81 12.32 -13.57
N GLN A 272 45.05 12.50 -13.13
CA GLN A 272 45.34 13.07 -11.81
C GLN A 272 44.82 14.51 -11.70
N ILE A 273 43.96 14.75 -10.72
CA ILE A 273 43.38 16.06 -10.42
C ILE A 273 43.54 16.41 -8.94
N GLU A 274 43.88 17.66 -8.64
CA GLU A 274 43.93 18.13 -7.25
C GLU A 274 42.53 18.21 -6.65
N LYS A 275 42.40 17.94 -5.34
CA LYS A 275 41.12 17.96 -4.61
C LYS A 275 40.33 19.23 -4.90
N ASP A 276 40.99 20.38 -4.78
CA ASP A 276 40.35 21.68 -4.94
C ASP A 276 39.88 21.95 -6.37
N ALA A 277 40.62 21.48 -7.37
CA ALA A 277 40.23 21.57 -8.77
C ALA A 277 39.02 20.68 -9.07
N LEU A 278 39.00 19.44 -8.56
CA LEU A 278 37.87 18.53 -8.71
C LEU A 278 36.58 19.09 -8.07
N LEU A 279 36.68 19.57 -6.83
CA LEU A 279 35.53 20.14 -6.12
C LEU A 279 35.01 21.42 -6.79
N LYS A 280 35.91 22.24 -7.33
CA LYS A 280 35.53 23.43 -8.11
C LYS A 280 34.78 23.04 -9.38
N PHE A 281 35.30 22.08 -10.15
CA PHE A 281 34.63 21.56 -11.34
C PHE A 281 33.21 21.07 -11.05
N ILE A 282 33.04 20.24 -10.00
CA ILE A 282 31.71 19.71 -9.61
C ILE A 282 30.77 20.85 -9.19
N ALA A 283 31.26 21.81 -8.39
CA ALA A 283 30.45 22.93 -7.94
C ALA A 283 29.98 23.80 -9.12
N GLU A 284 30.84 24.07 -10.09
CA GLU A 284 30.53 24.86 -11.28
C GLU A 284 29.59 24.10 -12.24
N ARG A 285 29.84 22.82 -12.52
CA ARG A 285 29.02 22.00 -13.44
C ARG A 285 27.56 21.84 -12.98
N PHE A 286 27.31 21.80 -11.67
CA PHE A 286 25.99 21.54 -11.10
C PHE A 286 25.41 22.72 -10.31
N GLY A 287 26.06 23.89 -10.32
CA GLY A 287 25.59 25.09 -9.62
C GLY A 287 25.49 24.93 -8.10
N LEU A 288 26.43 24.21 -7.48
CA LEU A 288 26.39 23.84 -6.06
C LEU A 288 27.25 24.75 -5.19
N LYS A 289 26.96 24.77 -3.88
CA LYS A 289 27.92 25.26 -2.89
C LYS A 289 29.12 24.31 -2.82
N ARG A 290 30.33 24.86 -2.61
CA ARG A 290 31.56 24.05 -2.47
C ARG A 290 31.46 22.99 -1.37
N SER A 291 30.77 23.29 -0.27
CA SER A 291 30.52 22.33 0.83
C SER A 291 29.69 21.12 0.38
N SER A 292 28.77 21.29 -0.58
CA SER A 292 27.97 20.19 -1.14
C SER A 292 28.83 19.30 -2.02
N ALA A 293 29.70 19.88 -2.86
CA ALA A 293 30.68 19.11 -3.63
C ALA A 293 31.63 18.31 -2.72
N ASP A 294 32.09 18.90 -1.61
CA ASP A 294 32.99 18.22 -0.66
C ASP A 294 32.33 16.97 -0.05
N SER A 295 31.03 17.01 0.24
CA SER A 295 30.27 15.88 0.79
C SER A 295 30.17 14.65 -0.12
N MET A 296 30.38 14.82 -1.43
CA MET A 296 30.37 13.74 -2.42
C MET A 296 31.67 12.93 -2.44
N LEU A 297 32.80 13.56 -2.13
CA LEU A 297 34.12 12.97 -2.29
C LEU A 297 34.30 11.66 -1.49
N PRO A 298 33.84 11.56 -0.23
CA PRO A 298 33.95 10.31 0.52
C PRO A 298 33.12 9.17 -0.09
N PHE A 299 31.95 9.46 -0.68
CA PHE A 299 31.14 8.45 -1.40
C PHE A 299 31.88 7.93 -2.63
N MET A 300 32.42 8.81 -3.49
CA MET A 300 33.16 8.40 -4.69
C MET A 300 34.35 7.48 -4.37
N ARG A 301 35.01 7.71 -3.23
CA ARG A 301 36.07 6.83 -2.74
C ARG A 301 35.51 5.50 -2.21
N ALA A 302 34.50 5.56 -1.36
CA ALA A 302 33.90 4.37 -0.75
C ALA A 302 33.23 3.44 -1.78
N ALA A 303 32.71 4.00 -2.87
CA ALA A 303 32.13 3.28 -4.00
C ALA A 303 33.18 2.67 -4.95
N GLY A 304 34.47 2.88 -4.70
CA GLY A 304 35.56 2.34 -5.53
C GLY A 304 35.75 3.09 -6.85
N LEU A 305 35.23 4.31 -7.00
CA LEU A 305 35.30 5.08 -8.24
C LEU A 305 36.54 5.99 -8.29
N LEU A 306 36.99 6.45 -7.13
CA LEU A 306 38.08 7.40 -6.99
C LEU A 306 39.14 6.91 -5.99
N GLN A 307 40.41 7.05 -6.34
CA GLN A 307 41.55 6.76 -5.48
C GLN A 307 42.41 8.01 -5.25
N GLU A 308 43.01 8.10 -4.08
CA GLU A 308 43.97 9.16 -3.74
C GLU A 308 45.38 8.64 -4.04
N VAL A 309 46.01 9.17 -5.11
CA VAL A 309 47.33 8.69 -5.59
C VAL A 309 48.49 9.37 -4.87
N ARG A 310 48.28 10.58 -4.37
CA ARG A 310 49.15 11.32 -3.46
C ARG A 310 48.29 12.28 -2.65
N ARG A 311 48.78 12.76 -1.51
CA ARG A 311 48.01 13.60 -0.58
C ARG A 311 47.31 14.75 -1.31
N GLY A 312 45.98 14.74 -1.32
CA GLY A 312 45.16 15.77 -1.96
C GLY A 312 45.07 15.71 -3.48
N VAL A 313 45.52 14.63 -4.12
CA VAL A 313 45.39 14.42 -5.58
C VAL A 313 44.73 13.08 -5.84
N PHE A 314 43.68 13.13 -6.66
CA PHE A 314 42.79 12.03 -6.94
C PHE A 314 42.85 11.61 -8.41
N SER A 315 42.56 10.35 -8.67
CA SER A 315 42.30 9.83 -10.01
C SER A 315 41.19 8.78 -9.96
N ALA A 316 40.53 8.54 -11.08
CA ALA A 316 39.64 7.41 -11.26
C ALA A 316 40.41 6.10 -11.03
N THR A 317 39.76 5.12 -10.38
CA THR A 317 40.31 3.77 -10.25
C THR A 317 40.37 3.06 -11.61
N PRO A 318 41.17 2.00 -11.78
CA PRO A 318 41.18 1.23 -13.03
C PRO A 318 39.79 0.76 -13.46
N ALA A 319 38.99 0.24 -12.53
CA ALA A 319 37.62 -0.18 -12.79
C ALA A 319 36.70 1.00 -13.20
N ALA A 320 36.87 2.17 -12.59
CA ALA A 320 36.12 3.37 -12.99
C ALA A 320 36.50 3.86 -14.39
N LYS A 321 37.77 3.75 -14.79
CA LYS A 321 38.20 4.05 -16.17
C LYS A 321 37.57 3.08 -17.17
N ALA A 322 37.57 1.77 -16.86
CA ALA A 322 36.89 0.77 -17.69
C ALA A 322 35.39 1.06 -17.83
N TRP A 323 34.73 1.55 -16.77
CA TRP A 323 33.34 2.01 -16.85
C TRP A 323 33.16 3.25 -17.74
N LEU A 324 34.06 4.23 -17.67
CA LEU A 324 34.03 5.39 -18.56
C LEU A 324 34.18 4.99 -20.03
N GLU A 325 35.00 3.98 -20.32
CA GLU A 325 35.21 3.44 -21.66
C GLU A 325 34.01 2.61 -22.16
N SER A 326 33.42 1.77 -21.30
CA SER A 326 32.26 0.95 -21.68
C SER A 326 30.97 1.76 -21.79
N GLY A 327 30.85 2.85 -21.02
CA GLY A 327 29.66 3.67 -20.89
C GLY A 327 28.47 2.97 -20.20
N SER A 328 28.61 1.69 -19.83
CA SER A 328 27.51 0.84 -19.37
C SER A 328 27.12 1.12 -17.92
N ASP A 329 25.83 1.38 -17.67
CA ASP A 329 25.32 1.53 -16.30
C ASP A 329 25.42 0.22 -15.49
N ILE A 330 25.41 -0.94 -16.16
CA ILE A 330 25.60 -2.24 -15.51
C ILE A 330 27.00 -2.34 -14.90
N ASP A 331 28.01 -1.79 -15.57
CA ASP A 331 29.40 -1.80 -15.08
C ASP A 331 29.58 -0.88 -13.87
N PHE A 332 28.86 0.25 -13.83
CA PHE A 332 28.74 1.06 -12.61
C PHE A 332 28.17 0.24 -11.45
N ILE A 333 27.07 -0.49 -11.68
CA ILE A 333 26.44 -1.31 -10.64
C ILE A 333 27.36 -2.44 -10.17
N ARG A 334 28.15 -3.05 -11.05
CA ARG A 334 29.17 -4.06 -10.68
C ARG A 334 30.24 -3.48 -9.77
N ILE A 335 30.79 -2.31 -10.10
CA ILE A 335 31.78 -1.61 -9.26
C ILE A 335 31.16 -1.27 -7.90
N LEU A 336 29.93 -0.73 -7.92
CA LEU A 336 29.20 -0.38 -6.71
C LEU A 336 28.97 -1.62 -5.84
N HIS A 337 28.60 -2.76 -6.42
CA HIS A 337 28.37 -4.02 -5.71
C HIS A 337 29.63 -4.61 -5.09
N ALA A 338 30.78 -4.47 -5.76
CA ALA A 338 32.07 -4.89 -5.22
C ALA A 338 32.48 -4.09 -3.98
N ASN A 339 32.04 -2.84 -3.88
CA ASN A 339 32.52 -1.90 -2.86
C ASN A 339 31.48 -1.54 -1.78
N MET A 340 30.19 -1.58 -2.09
CA MET A 340 29.09 -1.17 -1.20
C MET A 340 28.19 -2.37 -0.87
N LYS A 341 27.64 -2.38 0.35
CA LYS A 341 26.67 -3.42 0.77
C LYS A 341 25.29 -3.18 0.14
N PHE A 342 24.54 -4.27 -0.02
CA PHE A 342 23.13 -4.27 -0.41
C PHE A 342 22.86 -3.72 -1.82
N VAL A 343 23.69 -4.09 -2.80
CA VAL A 343 23.58 -3.60 -4.18
C VAL A 343 22.89 -4.67 -5.04
N GLY A 344 23.59 -5.75 -5.40
CA GLY A 344 22.97 -6.92 -6.04
C GLY A 344 21.94 -7.61 -5.13
N GLU A 345 22.14 -7.54 -3.80
CA GLU A 345 21.18 -8.09 -2.84
C GLU A 345 19.84 -7.35 -2.87
N LEU A 346 19.83 -6.04 -3.15
CA LEU A 346 18.59 -5.26 -3.32
C LEU A 346 17.80 -5.78 -4.52
N VAL A 347 18.46 -6.01 -5.66
CA VAL A 347 17.82 -6.56 -6.85
C VAL A 347 17.26 -7.96 -6.57
N ARG A 348 17.98 -8.79 -5.78
CA ARG A 348 17.47 -10.09 -5.30
C ARG A 348 16.22 -9.93 -4.43
N THR A 349 16.18 -8.95 -3.52
CA THR A 349 15.01 -8.68 -2.65
C THR A 349 13.75 -8.41 -3.45
N VAL A 350 13.89 -7.73 -4.59
CA VAL A 350 12.77 -7.33 -5.44
C VAL A 350 12.59 -8.25 -6.65
N LYS A 351 13.05 -9.51 -6.56
CA LYS A 351 12.87 -10.53 -7.62
C LYS A 351 11.39 -10.64 -8.07
N ILE A 352 10.49 -10.48 -7.12
CA ILE A 352 9.05 -10.24 -7.34
C ILE A 352 8.70 -8.81 -6.90
N THR A 353 7.54 -8.29 -7.31
CA THR A 353 7.06 -6.99 -6.82
C THR A 353 7.13 -6.95 -5.29
N ALA A 354 7.83 -5.95 -4.76
CA ALA A 354 7.97 -5.72 -3.34
C ALA A 354 7.70 -4.23 -3.02
N PRO A 355 6.98 -3.94 -1.93
CA PRO A 355 6.90 -2.60 -1.38
C PRO A 355 8.28 -2.02 -1.07
N ARG A 356 8.47 -0.71 -1.29
CA ARG A 356 9.70 0.02 -0.93
C ARG A 356 10.04 -0.11 0.56
N SER A 357 9.03 -0.24 1.42
CA SER A 357 9.17 -0.52 2.84
C SER A 357 9.93 -1.82 3.13
N ASP A 358 9.67 -2.87 2.35
CA ASP A 358 10.35 -4.15 2.50
C ASP A 358 11.80 -4.07 2.04
N VAL A 359 12.05 -3.32 0.97
CA VAL A 359 13.42 -3.02 0.52
C VAL A 359 14.20 -2.25 1.59
N TYR A 360 13.57 -1.28 2.27
CA TYR A 360 14.19 -0.56 3.39
C TYR A 360 14.49 -1.48 4.58
N ARG A 361 13.52 -2.32 4.97
CA ARG A 361 13.68 -3.29 6.07
C ARG A 361 14.79 -4.29 5.78
N GLU A 362 14.89 -4.76 4.55
CA GLU A 362 15.96 -5.67 4.14
C GLU A 362 17.32 -4.97 4.16
N GLY A 363 17.42 -3.73 3.67
CA GLY A 363 18.68 -2.96 3.69
C GLY A 363 19.24 -2.71 5.09
N ILE A 364 18.38 -2.60 6.11
CA ILE A 364 18.80 -2.49 7.52
C ILE A 364 19.61 -3.71 7.96
N LYS A 365 19.25 -4.92 7.50
CA LYS A 365 20.01 -6.15 7.80
C LYS A 365 21.44 -6.12 7.27
N TYR A 366 21.71 -5.28 6.28
CA TYR A 366 23.03 -5.05 5.70
C TYR A 366 23.75 -3.81 6.28
N GLY A 367 23.15 -3.13 7.26
CA GLY A 367 23.71 -1.95 7.93
C GLY A 367 23.48 -0.63 7.18
N LEU A 368 22.47 -0.57 6.30
CA LEU A 368 22.08 0.66 5.61
C LEU A 368 20.87 1.31 6.30
N ASN A 369 20.83 2.65 6.27
CA ASN A 369 19.63 3.40 6.66
C ASN A 369 18.73 3.63 5.44
N LYS A 370 17.50 4.10 5.69
CA LYS A 370 16.48 4.35 4.65
C LYS A 370 16.99 5.23 3.51
N GLU A 371 17.71 6.31 3.83
CA GLU A 371 18.21 7.24 2.82
C GLU A 371 19.21 6.57 1.86
N LYS A 372 20.15 5.77 2.37
CA LYS A 372 21.10 5.02 1.54
C LYS A 372 20.38 4.01 0.63
N VAL A 373 19.40 3.29 1.17
CA VAL A 373 18.62 2.33 0.38
C VAL A 373 17.81 3.05 -0.71
N ARG A 374 17.25 4.22 -0.42
CA ARG A 374 16.57 5.06 -1.42
C ARG A 374 17.50 5.46 -2.56
N TRP A 375 18.74 5.84 -2.27
CA TRP A 375 19.75 6.13 -3.29
C TRP A 375 20.11 4.92 -4.14
N LEU A 376 20.33 3.76 -3.52
CA LEU A 376 20.57 2.52 -4.26
C LEU A 376 19.39 2.16 -5.15
N THR A 377 18.16 2.26 -4.63
CA THR A 377 16.93 2.03 -5.40
C THR A 377 16.86 2.97 -6.62
N ALA A 378 17.20 4.25 -6.45
CA ALA A 378 17.23 5.21 -7.56
C ALA A 378 18.26 4.83 -8.64
N PHE A 379 19.46 4.40 -8.26
CA PHE A 379 20.44 3.90 -9.24
C PHE A 379 19.95 2.66 -9.99
N MET A 380 19.26 1.75 -9.30
CA MET A 380 18.72 0.53 -9.92
C MET A 380 17.59 0.84 -10.92
N ILE A 381 16.78 1.87 -10.63
CA ILE A 381 15.75 2.37 -11.55
C ILE A 381 16.41 3.03 -12.76
N GLU A 382 17.37 3.94 -12.54
CA GLU A 382 18.06 4.68 -13.61
C GLU A 382 18.85 3.75 -14.54
N SER A 383 19.44 2.67 -14.01
CA SER A 383 20.13 1.63 -14.78
C SER A 383 19.20 0.58 -15.40
N GLY A 384 17.89 0.65 -15.17
CA GLY A 384 16.90 -0.27 -15.73
C GLY A 384 16.93 -1.69 -15.14
N LEU A 385 17.55 -1.89 -13.99
CA LEU A 385 17.63 -3.18 -13.29
C LEU A 385 16.40 -3.48 -12.44
N ILE A 386 15.71 -2.42 -11.99
CA ILE A 386 14.40 -2.52 -11.33
C ILE A 386 13.45 -1.48 -11.92
N VAL A 387 12.14 -1.72 -11.80
CA VAL A 387 11.07 -0.83 -12.24
C VAL A 387 10.15 -0.50 -11.08
N GLU A 388 9.55 0.68 -11.11
CA GLU A 388 8.47 1.06 -10.20
C GLU A 388 7.16 0.44 -10.70
N THR A 389 6.57 -0.48 -9.92
CA THR A 389 5.28 -1.10 -10.25
C THR A 389 4.10 -0.30 -9.68
N SER A 390 4.36 0.53 -8.68
CA SER A 390 3.46 1.56 -8.16
C SER A 390 4.27 2.70 -7.53
N TRP A 391 3.61 3.74 -7.02
CA TRP A 391 4.29 4.81 -6.28
C TRP A 391 5.05 4.29 -5.04
N SER A 392 4.63 3.15 -4.47
CA SER A 392 5.18 2.57 -3.26
C SER A 392 5.90 1.24 -3.46
N SER A 393 5.97 0.69 -4.69
CA SER A 393 6.47 -0.67 -4.94
C SER A 393 7.41 -0.74 -6.14
N VAL A 394 8.37 -1.66 -6.07
CA VAL A 394 9.40 -1.89 -7.08
C VAL A 394 9.55 -3.39 -7.39
N GLN A 395 10.02 -3.71 -8.59
CA GLN A 395 10.29 -5.09 -9.04
C GLN A 395 11.54 -5.14 -9.92
N ALA A 396 12.32 -6.22 -9.83
CA ALA A 396 13.45 -6.49 -10.71
C ALA A 396 13.00 -6.71 -12.16
N THR A 397 13.77 -6.18 -13.11
CA THR A 397 13.62 -6.48 -14.54
C THR A 397 14.33 -7.79 -14.89
N ALA A 398 14.06 -8.36 -16.06
CA ALA A 398 14.81 -9.51 -16.56
C ALA A 398 16.32 -9.23 -16.61
N THR A 399 16.74 -8.01 -17.00
CA THR A 399 18.14 -7.58 -16.96
C THR A 399 18.70 -7.57 -15.52
N GLY A 400 17.90 -7.11 -14.55
CA GLY A 400 18.25 -7.17 -13.12
C GLY A 400 18.46 -8.60 -12.64
N LEU A 401 17.57 -9.52 -13.04
CA LEU A 401 17.66 -10.94 -12.71
C LEU A 401 18.90 -11.60 -13.33
N SER A 402 19.16 -11.36 -14.62
CA SER A 402 20.38 -11.87 -15.28
C SER A 402 21.66 -11.28 -14.68
N LEU A 403 21.65 -10.03 -14.21
CA LEU A 403 22.80 -9.44 -13.53
C LEU A 403 23.11 -10.14 -12.21
N ILE A 404 22.11 -10.35 -11.34
CA ILE A 404 22.37 -10.96 -10.02
C ILE A 404 22.85 -12.41 -10.10
N GLU A 405 22.61 -13.11 -11.22
CA GLU A 405 23.19 -14.44 -11.48
C GLU A 405 24.71 -14.38 -11.72
N THR A 406 25.24 -13.22 -12.13
CA THR A 406 26.68 -13.01 -12.37
C THR A 406 27.42 -12.38 -11.19
N LEU A 407 26.70 -11.96 -10.15
CA LEU A 407 27.28 -11.27 -9.00
C LEU A 407 27.50 -12.22 -7.81
N PRO A 408 28.64 -12.15 -7.10
CA PRO A 408 28.80 -12.82 -5.82
C PRO A 408 27.94 -12.13 -4.76
N LEU A 409 26.79 -12.71 -4.41
CA LEU A 409 25.86 -12.13 -3.44
C LEU A 409 26.20 -12.56 -2.01
N ALA A 410 26.02 -11.65 -1.04
CA ALA A 410 26.10 -12.00 0.38
C ALA A 410 24.81 -12.70 0.85
N GLU A 411 24.97 -13.78 1.61
CA GLU A 411 23.85 -14.40 2.33
C GLU A 411 23.27 -13.44 3.38
N PRO A 412 21.94 -13.47 3.60
CA PRO A 412 21.31 -12.65 4.61
C PRO A 412 21.81 -13.08 5.99
N ARG A 413 22.46 -12.16 6.71
CA ARG A 413 22.87 -12.41 8.09
C ARG A 413 21.64 -12.37 8.99
N THR A 414 21.26 -13.52 9.55
CA THR A 414 20.54 -13.55 10.82
C THR A 414 21.51 -13.00 11.87
N PRO A 415 21.20 -11.91 12.58
CA PRO A 415 22.08 -11.45 13.65
C PRO A 415 22.20 -12.58 14.68
N GLU A 416 23.42 -13.09 14.86
CA GLU A 416 23.76 -13.86 16.06
C GLU A 416 23.49 -12.94 17.25
N VAL A 417 22.60 -13.38 18.13
CA VAL A 417 22.31 -12.71 19.38
C VAL A 417 23.58 -12.76 20.22
N THR A 418 24.40 -11.73 20.12
CA THR A 418 25.36 -11.40 21.17
C THR A 418 24.56 -10.89 22.35
N THR A 419 24.27 -11.80 23.27
CA THR A 419 23.91 -11.51 24.66
C THR A 419 24.98 -10.61 25.24
N GLU A 420 24.68 -9.32 25.37
CA GLU A 420 25.19 -8.49 26.45
C GLU A 420 24.21 -7.34 26.69
N LEU A 421 23.68 -7.35 27.90
CA LEU A 421 22.67 -6.46 28.44
C LEU A 421 23.17 -5.02 28.51
N GLU A 422 22.35 -4.07 28.06
CA GLU A 422 22.15 -2.82 28.80
C GLU A 422 20.66 -2.45 28.82
N SER A 423 20.16 -2.42 30.04
CA SER A 423 18.77 -2.32 30.47
C SER A 423 18.32 -0.87 30.57
N ALA A 424 17.12 -0.55 30.09
CA ALA A 424 16.13 0.32 30.76
C ALA A 424 14.90 0.57 29.86
N PRO A 425 13.70 0.76 30.43
CA PRO A 425 13.06 0.02 31.50
C PRO A 425 11.86 -0.76 30.92
N GLU A 426 11.72 -2.02 31.33
CA GLU A 426 10.45 -2.73 31.24
C GLU A 426 9.41 -1.91 32.00
N LEU A 427 8.39 -1.45 31.27
CA LEU A 427 7.10 -1.18 31.87
C LEU A 427 6.61 -2.53 32.40
N THR A 428 6.80 -2.71 33.70
CA THR A 428 6.26 -3.76 34.55
C THR A 428 4.89 -4.22 34.04
N ALA A 429 4.87 -5.35 33.35
CA ALA A 429 3.76 -6.27 33.40
C ALA A 429 3.88 -6.97 34.76
N GLN A 430 3.31 -6.34 35.79
CA GLN A 430 2.74 -7.14 36.85
C GLN A 430 1.46 -7.73 36.26
N GLU A 431 1.47 -9.04 36.02
CA GLU A 431 0.37 -9.86 36.51
C GLU A 431 0.84 -11.30 36.69
N SER A 432 0.50 -11.77 37.88
CA SER A 432 0.71 -13.05 38.51
C SER A 432 0.32 -14.23 37.64
N SER A 433 1.09 -15.31 37.80
CA SER A 433 0.72 -16.67 37.41
C SER A 433 -0.44 -17.22 38.26
N GLU A 434 -1.64 -16.70 38.02
CA GLU A 434 -2.91 -17.39 38.32
C GLU A 434 -3.59 -17.75 37.00
N PRO A 435 -4.26 -18.91 36.90
CA PRO A 435 -5.05 -19.23 35.70
C PRO A 435 -6.14 -18.18 35.52
N ASP A 436 -6.19 -17.60 34.33
CA ASP A 436 -7.22 -16.65 33.90
C ASP A 436 -8.64 -17.20 34.17
N GLU A 437 -9.53 -16.37 34.72
CA GLU A 437 -10.88 -16.75 35.18
C GLU A 437 -11.70 -17.39 34.05
N VAL A 438 -11.56 -16.87 32.82
CA VAL A 438 -12.18 -17.44 31.61
C VAL A 438 -11.72 -18.87 31.37
N SER A 439 -10.41 -19.12 31.49
CA SER A 439 -9.82 -20.45 31.27
C SER A 439 -10.38 -21.47 32.28
N LEU A 440 -10.58 -21.06 33.53
CA LEU A 440 -11.20 -21.91 34.56
C LEU A 440 -12.68 -22.22 34.26
N ILE A 441 -13.45 -21.25 33.76
CA ILE A 441 -14.85 -21.45 33.37
C ILE A 441 -14.93 -22.43 32.19
N MET A 442 -14.09 -22.24 31.16
CA MET A 442 -14.08 -23.09 29.97
C MET A 442 -13.72 -24.54 30.31
N GLU A 443 -12.65 -24.76 31.08
CA GLU A 443 -12.24 -26.10 31.52
C GLU A 443 -13.33 -26.77 32.36
N SER A 444 -13.96 -26.01 33.26
CA SER A 444 -15.01 -26.52 34.14
C SER A 444 -16.28 -26.90 33.38
N LEU A 445 -16.72 -26.10 32.40
CA LEU A 445 -17.84 -26.42 31.52
C LEU A 445 -17.61 -27.73 30.76
N ILE A 446 -16.46 -27.88 30.11
CA ILE A 446 -16.15 -29.07 29.31
C ILE A 446 -16.06 -30.30 30.21
N ARG A 447 -15.29 -30.22 31.31
CA ARG A 447 -15.08 -31.35 32.23
C ARG A 447 -16.39 -31.84 32.85
N THR A 448 -17.19 -30.94 33.40
CA THR A 448 -18.43 -31.31 34.12
C THR A 448 -19.54 -31.78 33.17
N SER A 449 -19.50 -31.38 31.89
CA SER A 449 -20.45 -31.88 30.89
C SER A 449 -20.34 -33.40 30.67
N VAL A 450 -19.12 -33.96 30.72
CA VAL A 450 -18.87 -35.39 30.48
C VAL A 450 -18.71 -36.21 31.77
N ASP A 451 -18.69 -35.57 32.93
CA ASP A 451 -18.63 -36.22 34.23
C ASP A 451 -19.85 -35.83 35.08
N PRO A 452 -20.97 -36.57 34.97
CA PRO A 452 -22.16 -36.31 35.78
C PRO A 452 -21.88 -36.38 37.29
N SER A 453 -20.84 -37.10 37.71
CA SER A 453 -20.48 -37.27 39.12
C SER A 453 -19.50 -36.20 39.60
N ALA A 454 -19.19 -35.19 38.78
CA ALA A 454 -18.30 -34.11 39.17
C ALA A 454 -18.87 -33.33 40.38
N GLY A 455 -18.03 -33.08 41.39
CA GLY A 455 -18.40 -32.35 42.61
C GLY A 455 -19.05 -33.21 43.71
N ASN A 456 -19.54 -32.57 44.77
CA ASN A 456 -20.10 -33.24 45.97
C ASN A 456 -21.65 -33.30 45.97
N GLY A 457 -22.30 -32.98 44.85
CA GLY A 457 -23.76 -32.85 44.73
C GLY A 457 -24.44 -34.06 44.06
N SER A 458 -25.74 -33.93 43.74
CA SER A 458 -26.45 -34.89 42.90
C SER A 458 -25.89 -34.90 41.48
N PRO A 459 -25.99 -36.01 40.73
CA PRO A 459 -25.44 -36.08 39.38
C PRO A 459 -25.93 -34.95 38.48
N GLY A 460 -25.02 -34.27 37.78
CA GLY A 460 -25.31 -33.13 36.88
C GLY A 460 -25.28 -31.74 37.54
N THR A 461 -25.40 -31.66 38.88
CA THR A 461 -25.46 -30.37 39.61
C THR A 461 -24.24 -29.48 39.38
N ALA A 462 -23.05 -30.08 39.23
CA ALA A 462 -21.83 -29.31 38.96
C ALA A 462 -21.82 -28.69 37.56
N PHE A 463 -22.38 -29.38 36.56
CA PHE A 463 -22.48 -28.85 35.20
C PHE A 463 -23.48 -27.70 35.13
N GLU A 464 -24.63 -27.84 35.79
CA GLU A 464 -25.60 -26.74 35.95
C GLU A 464 -24.94 -25.51 36.60
N GLY A 465 -24.08 -25.72 37.59
CA GLY A 465 -23.34 -24.62 38.19
C GLY A 465 -22.36 -23.93 37.25
N CYS A 466 -21.62 -24.70 36.45
CA CYS A 466 -20.71 -24.13 35.46
C CYS A 466 -21.47 -23.34 34.38
N ILE A 467 -22.66 -23.80 33.95
CA ILE A 467 -23.50 -23.06 32.99
C ILE A 467 -24.01 -21.76 33.61
N GLU A 468 -24.44 -21.79 34.88
CA GLU A 468 -24.89 -20.61 35.59
C GLU A 468 -23.78 -19.56 35.72
N ASP A 469 -22.58 -20.00 36.10
CA ASP A 469 -21.40 -19.16 36.25
C ASP A 469 -20.97 -18.56 34.90
N ALA A 470 -21.03 -19.33 33.82
CA ALA A 470 -20.74 -18.86 32.46
C ALA A 470 -21.68 -17.72 32.02
N PHE A 471 -22.99 -17.89 32.19
CA PHE A 471 -23.94 -16.83 31.84
C PHE A 471 -23.82 -15.62 32.79
N ARG A 472 -23.55 -15.83 34.07
CA ARG A 472 -23.34 -14.74 35.03
C ARG A 472 -22.10 -13.91 34.66
N TYR A 473 -21.01 -14.58 34.28
CA TYR A 473 -19.77 -13.97 33.83
C TYR A 473 -20.00 -13.08 32.60
N MET A 474 -20.78 -13.55 31.62
CA MET A 474 -21.18 -12.76 30.44
C MET A 474 -22.21 -11.63 30.74
N GLY A 475 -22.50 -11.35 32.02
CA GLY A 475 -23.35 -10.24 32.44
C GLY A 475 -24.85 -10.53 32.49
N PHE A 476 -25.28 -11.80 32.35
CA PHE A 476 -26.69 -12.16 32.51
C PHE A 476 -27.08 -12.22 33.99
N ARG A 477 -28.36 -11.95 34.27
CA ARG A 477 -28.94 -12.26 35.57
C ARG A 477 -29.36 -13.72 35.58
N THR A 478 -28.73 -14.52 36.43
CA THR A 478 -28.97 -15.96 36.52
C THR A 478 -29.55 -16.33 37.88
N GLN A 479 -30.43 -17.34 37.88
CA GLN A 479 -30.95 -17.95 39.08
C GLN A 479 -31.05 -19.46 38.87
N ARG A 480 -30.27 -20.23 39.62
CA ARG A 480 -30.47 -21.69 39.69
C ARG A 480 -31.78 -22.04 40.40
N ILE A 481 -32.49 -23.03 39.89
CA ILE A 481 -33.74 -23.50 40.48
C ILE A 481 -33.51 -24.92 41.01
N SER A 482 -33.58 -25.10 42.33
CA SER A 482 -33.37 -26.41 42.95
C SER A 482 -34.69 -27.16 43.19
N GLY A 483 -34.77 -28.40 42.71
CA GLY A 483 -35.87 -29.34 42.96
C GLY A 483 -35.85 -30.52 41.97
N PRO A 484 -36.18 -31.76 42.38
CA PRO A 484 -36.25 -32.87 41.44
C PRO A 484 -37.32 -32.61 40.37
N GLY A 485 -36.91 -32.51 39.11
CA GLY A 485 -37.80 -32.34 37.97
C GLY A 485 -38.30 -30.91 37.72
N ASP A 486 -37.53 -29.88 38.09
CA ASP A 486 -37.69 -28.49 37.63
C ASP A 486 -36.52 -28.11 36.69
N THR A 487 -36.67 -27.10 35.81
CA THR A 487 -35.56 -26.58 34.97
C THR A 487 -34.38 -26.12 35.79
N ASP A 488 -33.17 -26.31 35.27
CA ASP A 488 -31.95 -26.13 36.04
C ASP A 488 -31.60 -24.64 36.28
N ILE A 489 -31.73 -23.77 35.27
CA ILE A 489 -31.26 -22.38 35.33
C ILE A 489 -32.26 -21.42 34.65
N PHE A 490 -32.56 -20.30 35.30
CA PHE A 490 -33.30 -19.19 34.72
C PHE A 490 -32.37 -18.02 34.40
N VAL A 491 -32.46 -17.50 33.17
CA VAL A 491 -31.57 -16.47 32.63
C VAL A 491 -32.39 -15.26 32.18
N GLN A 492 -31.95 -14.05 32.55
CA GLN A 492 -32.61 -12.80 32.16
C GLN A 492 -31.59 -11.78 31.65
N TRP A 493 -31.97 -11.05 30.61
CA TRP A 493 -31.19 -9.94 30.06
C TRP A 493 -32.11 -8.88 29.46
N SER A 494 -31.57 -7.68 29.21
CA SER A 494 -32.25 -6.67 28.39
C SER A 494 -31.74 -6.79 26.97
N ASP A 495 -32.64 -6.86 25.99
CA ASP A 495 -32.26 -6.84 24.58
C ASP A 495 -31.79 -5.44 24.12
N SER A 496 -31.48 -5.31 22.83
CA SER A 496 -31.03 -4.05 22.24
C SER A 496 -32.07 -2.92 22.29
N SER A 497 -33.35 -3.23 22.50
CA SER A 497 -34.43 -2.27 22.71
C SER A 497 -34.62 -1.88 24.19
N GLY A 498 -33.90 -2.54 25.10
CA GLY A 498 -34.07 -2.41 26.54
C GLY A 498 -35.22 -3.26 27.10
N SER A 499 -35.82 -4.14 26.29
CA SER A 499 -36.90 -5.03 26.73
C SER A 499 -36.32 -6.22 27.51
N LEU A 500 -36.94 -6.55 28.65
CA LEU A 500 -36.52 -7.71 29.45
C LEU A 500 -36.89 -9.01 28.72
N ARG A 501 -35.89 -9.84 28.46
CA ARG A 501 -36.01 -11.18 27.86
C ARG A 501 -35.66 -12.24 28.90
N THR A 502 -36.25 -13.41 28.76
CA THR A 502 -36.11 -14.51 29.72
C THR A 502 -35.94 -15.86 29.02
N ALA A 503 -35.04 -16.69 29.53
CA ALA A 503 -34.82 -18.05 29.05
C ALA A 503 -34.74 -19.04 30.22
N ILE A 504 -35.20 -20.26 29.98
CA ILE A 504 -34.85 -21.42 30.80
C ILE A 504 -33.72 -22.20 30.12
N VAL A 505 -32.75 -22.66 30.91
CA VAL A 505 -31.61 -23.45 30.43
C VAL A 505 -31.59 -24.77 31.19
N ASP A 506 -31.56 -25.87 30.42
CA ASP A 506 -31.51 -27.24 30.92
C ASP A 506 -30.14 -27.85 30.58
N GLY A 507 -29.37 -28.20 31.60
CA GLY A 507 -28.03 -28.78 31.50
C GLY A 507 -28.11 -30.30 31.52
N LYS A 508 -27.54 -30.96 30.52
CA LYS A 508 -27.50 -32.43 30.44
C LYS A 508 -26.06 -32.92 30.36
N SER A 509 -25.53 -33.33 31.51
CA SER A 509 -24.25 -34.03 31.61
C SER A 509 -24.40 -35.53 31.33
N THR A 510 -23.42 -36.16 30.68
CA THR A 510 -23.43 -37.62 30.45
C THR A 510 -22.03 -38.20 30.32
N SER A 511 -21.77 -39.33 30.97
CA SER A 511 -20.51 -40.08 30.84
C SER A 511 -20.30 -40.68 29.45
N SER A 512 -21.36 -40.80 28.66
CA SER A 512 -21.28 -41.23 27.25
C SER A 512 -20.86 -40.12 26.29
N GLY A 513 -20.84 -38.86 26.77
CA GLY A 513 -20.55 -37.67 25.97
C GLY A 513 -21.62 -37.32 24.93
N ARG A 514 -22.77 -38.02 24.88
CA ARG A 514 -23.82 -37.77 23.87
C ARG A 514 -25.23 -37.79 24.47
N VAL A 515 -26.00 -36.75 24.17
CA VAL A 515 -27.40 -36.61 24.56
C VAL A 515 -28.30 -36.94 23.36
N SER A 516 -29.36 -37.71 23.60
CA SER A 516 -30.35 -38.10 22.59
C SER A 516 -31.75 -37.69 23.03
N HIS A 517 -32.76 -37.90 22.16
CA HIS A 517 -34.16 -37.57 22.45
C HIS A 517 -34.72 -38.26 23.70
N SER A 518 -34.18 -39.42 24.13
CA SER A 518 -34.65 -40.11 25.34
C SER A 518 -34.13 -39.48 26.65
N ASN A 519 -33.16 -38.59 26.55
CA ASN A 519 -32.53 -37.90 27.69
C ASN A 519 -33.19 -36.54 27.99
N VAL A 520 -34.15 -36.13 27.16
CA VAL A 520 -34.81 -34.82 27.21
C VAL A 520 -36.33 -35.05 27.22
N SER A 521 -37.03 -34.52 28.23
CA SER A 521 -38.49 -34.61 28.32
C SER A 521 -39.12 -33.33 27.78
N ASP A 522 -39.83 -33.43 26.66
CA ASP A 522 -40.50 -32.29 26.04
C ASP A 522 -41.66 -31.74 26.87
N VAL A 523 -42.40 -32.63 27.52
CA VAL A 523 -43.48 -32.26 28.46
C VAL A 523 -42.94 -31.47 29.65
N ALA A 524 -41.79 -31.89 30.21
CA ALA A 524 -41.20 -31.20 31.36
C ALA A 524 -40.72 -29.79 30.98
N ILE A 525 -39.99 -29.68 29.87
CA ILE A 525 -39.48 -28.39 29.38
C ILE A 525 -40.61 -27.39 29.10
N ASP A 526 -41.68 -27.82 28.42
CA ASP A 526 -42.84 -26.95 28.16
C ASP A 526 -43.51 -26.49 29.46
N MET A 527 -43.71 -27.40 30.43
CA MET A 527 -44.24 -27.05 31.75
C MET A 527 -43.38 -26.01 32.48
N HIS A 528 -42.06 -26.16 32.43
CA HIS A 528 -41.16 -25.21 33.10
C HIS A 528 -41.13 -23.85 32.40
N LYS A 529 -41.17 -23.84 31.05
CA LYS A 529 -41.27 -22.62 30.25
C LYS A 529 -42.52 -21.82 30.63
N GLU A 530 -43.67 -22.49 30.70
CA GLU A 530 -44.96 -21.89 31.10
C GLU A 530 -44.92 -21.40 32.55
N LYS A 531 -44.50 -22.25 33.49
CA LYS A 531 -44.41 -21.94 34.93
C LYS A 531 -43.56 -20.70 35.21
N ARG A 532 -42.53 -20.46 34.39
CA ARG A 532 -41.60 -19.33 34.53
C ARG A 532 -41.89 -18.17 33.59
N SER A 533 -42.91 -18.28 32.73
CA SER A 533 -43.18 -17.32 31.66
C SER A 533 -41.91 -16.98 30.87
N ALA A 534 -41.10 -18.00 30.61
CA ALA A 534 -39.86 -17.87 29.87
C ALA A 534 -40.17 -17.79 28.37
N GLU A 535 -39.52 -16.85 27.68
CA GLU A 535 -39.71 -16.68 26.25
C GLU A 535 -38.93 -17.73 25.45
N TYR A 536 -37.73 -18.05 25.93
CA TYR A 536 -36.80 -18.94 25.25
C TYR A 536 -36.45 -20.17 26.07
N VAL A 537 -35.93 -21.18 25.38
CA VAL A 537 -35.45 -22.43 25.96
C VAL A 537 -34.10 -22.78 25.33
N ALA A 538 -33.13 -23.12 26.16
CA ALA A 538 -31.88 -23.74 25.72
C ALA A 538 -31.63 -25.07 26.41
N ILE A 539 -31.05 -26.01 25.67
CA ILE A 539 -30.51 -27.26 26.20
C ILE A 539 -29.01 -27.23 25.98
N VAL A 540 -28.24 -27.42 27.06
CA VAL A 540 -26.78 -27.43 27.02
C VAL A 540 -26.26 -28.83 27.33
N ALA A 541 -25.39 -29.38 26.47
CA ALA A 541 -24.89 -30.75 26.60
C ALA A 541 -23.47 -30.90 26.03
N PRO A 542 -22.72 -32.00 26.29
CA PRO A 542 -21.44 -32.23 25.62
C PRO A 542 -21.57 -32.32 24.09
N THR A 543 -22.56 -33.06 23.59
CA THR A 543 -22.85 -33.25 22.17
C THR A 543 -24.25 -33.82 22.00
N PHE A 544 -24.93 -33.53 20.88
CA PHE A 544 -26.24 -34.09 20.54
C PHE A 544 -26.15 -35.21 19.49
N SER A 545 -27.01 -36.23 19.60
CA SER A 545 -27.03 -37.39 18.71
C SER A 545 -28.42 -37.69 18.14
N GLY A 546 -28.46 -38.01 16.85
CA GLY A 546 -29.68 -38.34 16.12
C GLY A 546 -30.47 -37.13 15.62
N ASN A 547 -31.23 -37.31 14.53
CA ASN A 547 -32.04 -36.24 13.95
C ASN A 547 -33.31 -35.96 14.76
N THR A 548 -33.76 -36.91 15.59
CA THR A 548 -35.00 -36.78 16.37
C THR A 548 -34.94 -35.61 17.34
N ILE A 549 -33.87 -35.45 18.12
CA ILE A 549 -33.74 -34.33 19.07
C ILE A 549 -33.63 -32.98 18.36
N LYS A 550 -32.93 -32.92 17.22
CA LYS A 550 -32.83 -31.72 16.38
C LYS A 550 -34.20 -31.33 15.81
N ASN A 551 -34.97 -32.30 15.32
CA ASN A 551 -36.32 -32.07 14.79
C ASN A 551 -37.30 -31.62 15.89
N ILE A 552 -37.19 -32.19 17.10
CA ILE A 552 -38.00 -31.76 18.26
C ILE A 552 -37.64 -30.32 18.63
N ALA A 553 -36.35 -30.02 18.78
CA ALA A 553 -35.87 -28.68 19.11
C ALA A 553 -36.31 -27.63 18.08
N GLN A 554 -36.24 -27.95 16.78
CA GLN A 554 -36.74 -27.08 15.72
C GLN A 554 -38.25 -26.86 15.82
N LYS A 555 -39.04 -27.93 16.03
CA LYS A 555 -40.50 -27.83 16.15
C LYS A 555 -40.94 -27.05 17.40
N LYS A 556 -40.20 -27.21 18.50
CA LYS A 556 -40.50 -26.61 19.81
C LYS A 556 -39.78 -25.28 20.06
N GLN A 557 -38.93 -24.84 19.13
CA GLN A 557 -38.13 -23.62 19.22
C GLN A 557 -37.18 -23.62 20.44
N TRP A 558 -36.40 -24.70 20.57
CA TRP A 558 -35.34 -24.81 21.58
C TRP A 558 -33.96 -24.64 20.96
N ALA A 559 -33.11 -23.84 21.60
CA ALA A 559 -31.71 -23.75 21.25
C ALA A 559 -30.97 -25.00 21.76
N LEU A 560 -30.23 -25.68 20.88
CA LEU A 560 -29.34 -26.77 21.25
C LEU A 560 -27.91 -26.23 21.23
N ILE A 561 -27.24 -26.24 22.38
CA ILE A 561 -25.92 -25.63 22.54
C ILE A 561 -25.00 -26.68 23.15
N THR A 562 -23.82 -26.84 22.59
CA THR A 562 -22.81 -27.72 23.18
C THR A 562 -22.02 -27.00 24.26
N ALA A 563 -21.45 -27.75 25.22
CA ALA A 563 -20.56 -27.19 26.23
C ALA A 563 -19.35 -26.49 25.59
N ASP A 564 -18.91 -26.96 24.42
CA ASP A 564 -17.84 -26.35 23.62
C ASP A 564 -18.30 -25.05 22.93
N GLU A 565 -19.49 -25.03 22.33
CA GLU A 565 -20.05 -23.79 21.76
C GLU A 565 -20.25 -22.72 22.85
N LEU A 566 -20.75 -23.11 24.03
CA LEU A 566 -20.91 -22.17 25.14
C LEU A 566 -19.56 -21.67 25.66
N SER A 567 -18.53 -22.51 25.74
CA SER A 567 -17.20 -22.10 26.20
C SER A 567 -16.53 -21.12 25.22
N GLN A 568 -16.69 -21.34 23.91
CA GLN A 568 -16.22 -20.41 22.87
C GLN A 568 -16.95 -19.06 22.94
N VAL A 569 -18.25 -19.06 23.25
CA VAL A 569 -19.03 -17.83 23.43
C VAL A 569 -18.56 -17.05 24.66
N VAL A 570 -18.24 -17.72 25.78
CA VAL A 570 -17.66 -17.06 26.97
C VAL A 570 -16.33 -16.38 26.62
N SER A 571 -15.42 -17.12 25.98
CA SER A 571 -14.13 -16.57 25.56
C SER A 571 -14.26 -15.39 24.60
N SER A 572 -15.17 -15.49 23.62
CA SER A 572 -15.44 -14.41 22.67
C SER A 572 -16.10 -13.21 23.33
N SER A 573 -16.97 -13.44 24.33
CA SER A 573 -17.64 -12.38 25.08
C SER A 573 -16.64 -11.51 25.82
N GLU A 574 -15.64 -12.12 26.47
CA GLU A 574 -14.57 -11.40 27.16
C GLU A 574 -13.67 -10.66 26.17
N ALA A 575 -13.14 -11.39 25.17
CA ALA A 575 -12.17 -10.83 24.23
C ALA A 575 -12.72 -9.67 23.38
N LEU A 576 -14.03 -9.68 23.09
CA LEU A 576 -14.69 -8.72 22.20
C LEU A 576 -15.61 -7.74 22.93
N GLY A 577 -15.77 -7.87 24.25
CA GLY A 577 -16.68 -7.03 25.05
C GLY A 577 -18.15 -7.16 24.63
N LEU A 578 -18.61 -8.39 24.33
CA LEU A 578 -19.99 -8.61 23.90
C LEU A 578 -20.97 -8.36 25.06
N ARG A 579 -22.12 -7.76 24.76
CA ARG A 579 -23.15 -7.48 25.77
C ARG A 579 -24.08 -8.68 25.90
N PRO A 580 -24.80 -8.83 27.03
CA PRO A 580 -25.87 -9.83 27.16
C PRO A 580 -26.92 -9.76 26.03
N ALA A 581 -27.19 -8.57 25.50
CA ALA A 581 -28.07 -8.37 24.35
C ALA A 581 -27.55 -9.03 23.06
N ASP A 582 -26.23 -9.01 22.86
CA ASP A 582 -25.58 -9.60 21.68
C ASP A 582 -25.52 -11.13 21.84
N VAL A 583 -25.08 -11.61 23.01
CA VAL A 583 -25.02 -13.04 23.34
C VAL A 583 -26.41 -13.67 23.40
N GLY A 584 -27.44 -12.92 23.80
CA GLY A 584 -28.82 -13.41 23.90
C GLY A 584 -29.41 -13.95 22.59
N ILE A 585 -28.83 -13.58 21.43
CA ILE A 585 -29.16 -14.15 20.11
C ILE A 585 -28.99 -15.69 20.11
N LEU A 586 -28.11 -16.22 20.95
CA LEU A 586 -27.90 -17.66 21.17
C LEU A 586 -29.20 -18.44 21.43
N PHE A 587 -30.19 -17.79 22.07
CA PHE A 587 -31.46 -18.40 22.42
C PHE A 587 -32.49 -18.41 21.27
N GLU A 588 -32.22 -17.70 20.16
CA GLU A 588 -33.11 -17.59 19.02
C GLU A 588 -32.98 -18.81 18.08
N VAL A 589 -34.12 -19.35 17.63
CA VAL A 589 -34.19 -20.55 16.79
C VAL A 589 -34.87 -20.15 15.47
N PRO A 590 -34.42 -20.66 14.30
CA PRO A 590 -33.52 -21.79 14.10
C PRO A 590 -32.01 -21.50 14.06
N ASP A 591 -31.59 -20.25 13.89
CA ASP A 591 -30.24 -19.88 13.44
C ASP A 591 -29.46 -18.98 14.41
N GLY A 592 -29.87 -18.88 15.68
CA GLY A 592 -29.26 -18.00 16.68
C GLY A 592 -27.75 -18.21 16.86
N LEU A 593 -27.29 -19.46 16.97
CA LEU A 593 -25.86 -19.79 17.04
C LEU A 593 -25.07 -19.26 15.83
N SER A 594 -25.59 -19.48 14.62
CA SER A 594 -24.93 -19.03 13.38
C SER A 594 -24.93 -17.50 13.26
N ARG A 595 -26.01 -16.84 13.68
CA ARG A 595 -26.10 -15.38 13.72
C ARG A 595 -25.16 -14.77 14.75
N LEU A 596 -25.03 -15.39 15.93
CA LEU A 596 -24.06 -14.99 16.95
C LEU A 596 -22.62 -15.17 16.45
N ALA A 597 -22.31 -16.29 15.78
CA ALA A 597 -20.99 -16.50 15.17
C ALA A 597 -20.65 -15.39 14.15
N GLY A 598 -21.60 -15.02 13.28
CA GLY A 598 -21.40 -13.91 12.36
C GLY A 598 -21.19 -12.54 13.05
N LEU A 599 -21.84 -12.32 14.19
CA LEU A 599 -21.61 -11.11 15.01
C LEU A 599 -20.22 -11.13 15.64
N ILE A 600 -19.78 -12.26 16.17
CA ILE A 600 -18.43 -12.47 16.72
C ILE A 600 -17.37 -12.19 15.66
N GLU A 601 -17.52 -12.76 14.46
CA GLU A 601 -16.61 -12.53 13.33
C GLU A 601 -16.56 -11.05 12.93
N ALA A 602 -17.71 -10.38 12.87
CA ALA A 602 -17.78 -8.96 12.55
C ALA A 602 -17.07 -8.09 13.61
N ARG A 603 -17.25 -8.40 14.90
CA ARG A 603 -16.58 -7.69 16.00
C ARG A 603 -15.07 -7.94 16.04
N GLN A 604 -14.63 -9.18 15.82
CA GLN A 604 -13.21 -9.48 15.71
C GLN A 604 -12.59 -8.69 14.54
N ARG A 605 -13.26 -8.69 13.38
CA ARG A 605 -12.81 -7.93 12.20
C ARG A 605 -12.67 -6.44 12.47
N GLU A 606 -13.61 -5.84 13.22
CA GLU A 606 -13.54 -4.43 13.62
C GLU A 606 -12.27 -4.13 14.45
N LEU A 607 -11.95 -4.97 15.44
CA LEU A 607 -10.74 -4.84 16.26
C LEU A 607 -9.44 -5.07 15.47
N ASP A 608 -9.45 -6.01 14.53
CA ASP A 608 -8.31 -6.28 13.64
C ASP A 608 -8.03 -5.08 12.72
N ILE A 609 -9.08 -4.43 12.20
CA ILE A 609 -8.96 -3.22 11.39
C ILE A 609 -8.43 -2.05 12.24
N LEU A 610 -8.93 -1.85 13.47
CA LEU A 610 -8.37 -0.86 14.41
C LEU A 610 -6.86 -1.06 14.59
N THR A 611 -6.43 -2.31 14.82
CA THR A 611 -5.02 -2.68 14.98
C THR A 611 -4.20 -2.40 13.72
N LEU A 612 -4.75 -2.73 12.54
CA LEU A 612 -4.14 -2.46 11.25
C LEU A 612 -3.94 -0.97 11.01
N VAL A 613 -4.97 -0.15 11.27
CA VAL A 613 -4.92 1.31 11.06
C VAL A 613 -3.87 1.95 11.97
N ILE A 614 -3.83 1.61 13.26
CA ILE A 614 -2.79 2.11 14.16
C ILE A 614 -1.39 1.71 13.68
N SER A 615 -1.22 0.45 13.27
CA SER A 615 0.06 -0.04 12.75
C SER A 615 0.49 0.71 11.50
N ARG A 616 -0.46 1.03 10.62
CA ARG A 616 -0.19 1.80 9.40
C ARG A 616 0.14 3.24 9.71
N LEU A 617 -0.66 3.93 10.52
CA LEU A 617 -0.38 5.30 10.93
C LEU A 617 0.96 5.42 11.64
N LYS A 618 1.33 4.44 12.47
CA LYS A 618 2.66 4.37 13.09
C LYS A 618 3.75 4.28 12.01
N PHE A 619 3.61 3.38 11.05
CA PHE A 619 4.58 3.22 9.97
C PHE A 619 4.74 4.51 9.14
N GLU A 620 3.63 5.15 8.77
CA GLU A 620 3.67 6.38 7.98
C GLU A 620 4.20 7.58 8.78
N SER A 621 3.98 7.60 10.10
CA SER A 621 4.54 8.63 10.98
C SER A 621 6.07 8.65 10.99
N GLU A 622 6.75 7.52 10.77
CA GLU A 622 8.21 7.45 10.64
C GLU A 622 8.72 8.19 9.39
N THR A 623 7.81 8.54 8.48
CA THR A 623 8.08 9.26 7.24
C THR A 623 7.51 10.69 7.24
N GLU A 624 6.92 11.11 8.36
CA GLU A 624 6.16 12.36 8.52
C GLU A 624 4.96 12.48 7.56
N GLU A 625 4.53 11.41 6.91
CA GLU A 625 3.39 11.41 6.01
C GLU A 625 2.07 11.28 6.78
N ALA A 626 1.05 12.00 6.31
CA ALA A 626 -0.33 11.82 6.76
C ALA A 626 -1.05 10.97 5.71
N VAL A 627 -1.94 10.07 6.15
CA VAL A 627 -2.64 9.15 5.26
C VAL A 627 -4.14 9.20 5.49
N SER A 628 -4.89 9.07 4.40
CA SER A 628 -6.35 9.02 4.43
C SER A 628 -6.89 7.60 4.51
N ALA A 629 -8.19 7.47 4.82
CA ALA A 629 -8.89 6.18 4.74
C ALA A 629 -8.78 5.55 3.34
N ARG A 630 -8.84 6.36 2.29
CA ARG A 630 -8.62 5.88 0.92
C ARG A 630 -7.22 5.30 0.72
N ASP A 631 -6.18 5.97 1.23
CA ASP A 631 -4.81 5.52 1.07
C ASP A 631 -4.60 4.18 1.78
N ILE A 632 -5.08 4.05 3.02
CA ILE A 632 -5.01 2.79 3.77
C ILE A 632 -5.75 1.68 3.01
N SER A 633 -6.93 1.95 2.45
CA SER A 633 -7.65 0.95 1.64
C SER A 633 -6.89 0.53 0.38
N LEU A 634 -6.14 1.44 -0.26
CA LEU A 634 -5.32 1.14 -1.43
C LEU A 634 -4.08 0.32 -1.07
N ILE A 635 -3.41 0.69 0.01
CA ILE A 635 -2.24 0.00 0.55
C ILE A 635 -2.61 -1.43 0.93
N GLU A 636 -3.70 -1.59 1.67
CA GLU A 636 -4.09 -2.84 2.30
C GLU A 636 -4.98 -3.70 1.41
N ARG A 637 -5.23 -3.30 0.16
CA ARG A 637 -6.08 -4.06 -0.79
C ARG A 637 -5.60 -5.50 -1.01
N GLY A 638 -4.30 -5.74 -0.91
CA GLY A 638 -3.69 -7.07 -1.06
C GLY A 638 -3.46 -7.81 0.26
N SER A 639 -3.80 -7.21 1.41
CA SER A 639 -3.64 -7.87 2.70
C SER A 639 -4.80 -8.81 3.01
N GLN A 640 -4.61 -9.69 3.99
CA GLN A 640 -5.64 -10.65 4.39
C GLN A 640 -6.94 -9.96 4.87
N LEU A 641 -6.82 -8.79 5.50
CA LEU A 641 -7.97 -8.03 6.00
C LEU A 641 -8.67 -7.24 4.89
N ALA A 642 -7.93 -6.73 3.91
CA ALA A 642 -8.41 -5.94 2.77
C ALA A 642 -9.58 -4.99 3.12
N PRO A 643 -9.40 -4.07 4.08
CA PRO A 643 -10.49 -3.25 4.58
C PRO A 643 -11.03 -2.32 3.49
N ASN A 644 -12.37 -2.24 3.42
CA ASN A 644 -13.02 -1.29 2.55
C ASN A 644 -13.02 0.12 3.17
N ILE A 645 -13.36 1.12 2.37
CA ILE A 645 -13.31 2.52 2.79
C ILE A 645 -14.30 2.80 3.93
N ASP A 646 -15.48 2.20 3.92
CA ASP A 646 -16.50 2.45 4.94
C ASP A 646 -16.07 1.89 6.31
N GLU A 647 -15.45 0.71 6.33
CA GLU A 647 -14.85 0.13 7.55
C GLU A 647 -13.76 1.03 8.13
N LEU A 648 -12.91 1.60 7.27
CA LEU A 648 -11.85 2.51 7.69
C LEU A 648 -12.41 3.83 8.22
N LEU A 649 -13.42 4.40 7.56
CA LEU A 649 -14.10 5.61 8.03
C LEU A 649 -14.73 5.38 9.41
N GLU A 650 -15.35 4.23 9.64
CA GLU A 650 -15.91 3.88 10.94
C GLU A 650 -14.81 3.73 11.99
N THR A 651 -13.68 3.13 11.63
CA THR A 651 -12.50 3.00 12.48
C THR A 651 -11.96 4.38 12.92
N PHE A 652 -11.86 5.34 12.01
CA PHE A 652 -11.44 6.71 12.35
C PHE A 652 -12.46 7.42 13.25
N ARG A 653 -13.76 7.22 13.05
CA ARG A 653 -14.80 7.75 13.95
C ARG A 653 -14.71 7.15 15.35
N LEU A 654 -14.42 5.86 15.45
CA LEU A 654 -14.21 5.19 16.74
C LEU A 654 -13.03 5.79 17.49
N PHE A 655 -11.90 6.02 16.82
CA PHE A 655 -10.76 6.68 17.46
C PHE A 655 -11.13 8.06 17.99
N ASP A 656 -11.81 8.88 17.19
CA ASP A 656 -12.27 10.21 17.60
C ASP A 656 -13.25 10.16 18.79
N HIS A 657 -14.15 9.18 18.80
CA HIS A 657 -15.11 8.99 19.88
C HIS A 657 -14.46 8.54 21.19
N PHE A 658 -13.47 7.64 21.12
CA PHE A 658 -12.78 7.14 22.31
C PHE A 658 -11.84 8.19 22.88
N ASP A 659 -10.95 8.72 22.05
CA ASP A 659 -9.94 9.70 22.46
C ASP A 659 -9.26 10.31 21.21
N SER A 660 -9.48 11.61 20.97
CA SER A 660 -8.93 12.34 19.82
C SER A 660 -7.39 12.38 19.80
N ASP A 661 -6.70 12.01 20.88
CA ASP A 661 -5.25 11.88 20.88
C ASP A 661 -4.77 10.56 20.26
N ILE A 662 -5.65 9.59 19.99
CA ILE A 662 -5.25 8.33 19.33
C ILE A 662 -4.80 8.64 17.90
N VAL A 663 -5.59 9.44 17.18
CA VAL A 663 -5.33 9.84 15.80
C VAL A 663 -5.59 11.33 15.63
N ARG A 664 -4.64 12.06 15.05
CA ARG A 664 -4.76 13.50 14.78
C ARG A 664 -5.16 13.74 13.34
N SER A 665 -6.23 14.51 13.10
CA SER A 665 -6.53 15.05 11.77
C SER A 665 -5.45 16.09 11.40
N ILE A 666 -4.92 15.99 10.18
CA ILE A 666 -3.91 16.91 9.65
C ILE A 666 -4.52 17.83 8.60
N GLU A 667 -5.34 17.27 7.72
CA GLU A 667 -6.06 18.02 6.70
C GLU A 667 -7.47 17.46 6.58
N ASP A 668 -8.44 18.33 6.87
CA ASP A 668 -9.84 18.01 6.68
C ASP A 668 -10.19 18.16 5.19
N ALA A 669 -10.99 17.24 4.68
CA ALA A 669 -11.50 17.29 3.32
C ALA A 669 -13.04 17.28 3.35
N PRO A 670 -13.72 17.94 2.39
CA PRO A 670 -15.19 17.88 2.26
C PRO A 670 -15.71 16.44 2.12
N ASP A 671 -14.88 15.56 1.56
CA ASP A 671 -15.12 14.14 1.49
C ASP A 671 -14.18 13.42 2.48
N PRO A 672 -14.72 12.78 3.53
CA PRO A 672 -13.93 12.22 4.62
C PRO A 672 -12.99 11.10 4.17
N ARG A 673 -13.21 10.54 2.97
CA ARG A 673 -12.32 9.53 2.38
C ARG A 673 -10.92 10.07 2.10
N TYR A 674 -10.78 11.38 1.95
CA TYR A 674 -9.52 12.07 1.68
C TYR A 674 -9.02 12.90 2.87
N ALA A 675 -9.76 12.92 3.98
CA ALA A 675 -9.25 13.51 5.21
C ALA A 675 -7.99 12.73 5.62
N THR A 676 -6.91 13.45 5.93
CA THR A 676 -5.62 12.83 6.23
C THR A 676 -5.36 12.84 7.72
N TYR A 677 -4.81 11.74 8.20
CA TYR A 677 -4.61 11.46 9.60
C TYR A 677 -3.15 11.09 9.88
N ARG A 678 -2.71 11.39 11.10
CA ARG A 678 -1.44 10.90 11.66
C ARG A 678 -1.69 10.24 13.00
N ILE A 679 -0.77 9.36 13.38
CA ILE A 679 -0.77 8.79 14.72
C ILE A 679 -0.59 9.92 15.76
N GLY A 680 -1.38 9.89 16.82
CA GLY A 680 -1.22 10.79 17.96
C GLY A 680 -0.48 10.13 19.13
N ASP A 681 -0.83 10.51 20.35
CA ASP A 681 -0.26 9.98 21.60
C ASP A 681 -0.97 8.68 22.03
N VAL A 682 -0.93 7.68 21.16
CA VAL A 682 -1.66 6.40 21.30
C VAL A 682 -1.33 5.68 22.62
N ARG A 683 -0.07 5.73 23.09
CA ARG A 683 0.34 5.06 24.33
C ARG A 683 -0.32 5.68 25.57
N PRO A 684 -0.26 7.01 25.79
CA PRO A 684 -1.07 7.69 26.80
C PRO A 684 -2.58 7.44 26.67
N ALA A 685 -3.15 7.56 25.46
CA ALA A 685 -4.58 7.32 25.23
C ALA A 685 -5.00 5.91 25.67
N ALA A 686 -4.24 4.87 25.28
CA ALA A 686 -4.49 3.51 25.71
C ALA A 686 -4.42 3.34 27.24
N LYS A 687 -3.49 4.03 27.92
CA LYS A 687 -3.43 4.02 29.40
C LYS A 687 -4.66 4.68 30.03
N ARG A 688 -5.18 5.76 29.44
CA ARG A 688 -6.41 6.42 29.91
C ARG A 688 -7.63 5.50 29.77
N LEU A 689 -7.77 4.85 28.62
CA LEU A 689 -8.85 3.89 28.39
C LEU A 689 -8.80 2.72 29.38
N ARG A 690 -7.61 2.16 29.66
CA ARG A 690 -7.46 1.13 30.71
C ARG A 690 -7.79 1.65 32.11
N ALA A 691 -7.38 2.87 32.44
CA ALA A 691 -7.70 3.46 33.74
C ALA A 691 -9.22 3.67 33.92
N LEU A 692 -9.93 4.02 32.84
CA LEU A 692 -11.38 4.13 32.82
C LEU A 692 -12.04 2.75 32.99
N ALA A 693 -11.61 1.74 32.23
CA ALA A 693 -12.09 0.36 32.35
C ALA A 693 -11.93 -0.15 33.80
N ALA A 694 -10.73 -0.03 34.36
CA ALA A 694 -10.46 -0.43 35.75
C ALA A 694 -11.29 0.37 36.78
N ALA A 695 -11.69 1.61 36.48
CA ALA A 695 -12.56 2.38 37.36
C ALA A 695 -14.02 1.92 37.29
N ILE A 696 -14.49 1.51 36.10
CA ILE A 696 -15.81 0.91 35.91
C ILE A 696 -15.88 -0.43 36.63
N GLU A 697 -14.88 -1.30 36.45
CA GLU A 697 -14.79 -2.61 37.10
C GLU A 697 -14.79 -2.51 38.63
N ARG A 698 -14.05 -1.54 39.21
CA ARG A 698 -14.10 -1.29 40.66
C ARG A 698 -15.47 -0.80 41.17
N GLY A 699 -16.31 -0.28 40.28
CA GLY A 699 -17.64 0.23 40.60
C GLY A 699 -18.76 -0.81 40.47
N LEU A 700 -18.48 -1.94 39.82
CA LEU A 700 -19.34 -3.13 39.76
C LEU A 700 -19.13 -3.98 41.02
#